data_AF-V4SFM5-F1
#
_entry.id   AF-V4SFM5-F1
#
_cell.length_a   1.000
_cell.length_b   1.000
_cell.length_c   1.000
_cell.angle_alpha   90.00
_cell.angle_beta   90.00
_cell.angle_gamma   90.00
#
_symmetry.space_group_name_H-M   'P 1'
#
loop_
_entity.id
_entity.type
_entity.pdbx_description
1 polymer ?
#
loop_
_entity_poly.entity_id
_entity_poly.type
_entity_poly.pdbx_seq_one_letter_code
_entity_poly.pdbx_strand_id
1 'polypeptide(L)'
;MASILRFRKLCYAVPLKLQSFEFSKVDQKQKVDKKEEDANVFLPAQDLLEVDDQKKKYPKQQQRKWRCIDSCCWAIGYLCTTWWLLFFLYHCFPATMPGFQVPESPGVRLKRDGLTALHPVVLVPGIVTGGLELWEGRPCSEGLFRKRLWGGSFTEIFKRPLCWLEHLSLHHETGLDPPGIRVRAVPGLVAADYFAPGYFVWAVLIENLAKIGYEGKNLYMASYDWRLSFQNTEIRDQALSRLKSKIELLCVTNGYKKVVVVPHSMGVIYFLHFLKWVETPPPMGGGGGPGWCAKHIKSVVNIGPAFLGVPKAVSSIFSAEGKDVAYLRAMAPGLLDSEILGLQTLEHVLRVSRTWDSVVSLLPKGGETIWGDLDWSPEEGHACQLVKKGNFQCSPNDNYTDAMRGFQIKETEKYGRIISFGKEESQLPSSQIPILNSKELLHGSATETVNSSCRGVWTEYDEMDRESFRKIAENKVYTSKTILDLLRFVAPKTMQRAETHFSHGIADNLDDPKYEHYKYWSNPLETKLPDAADMEIYCLYGVGIPTERSYVYKLSPNDKCKSIPFRIDTSADGDQNSCLKGGVYFVDGDESVPVLSAGFMCAKGWRGRTRFNPSGTATYIREYQHKPPASLLEGRGLESGAHVDIMGNVALIEDVLRVAAGASGSEIGGDRIYSDILRMSERINLRLYFKRVLRKVSCNLEQLKMYLNKTRHFNLVETTANFCLCVINGQPLVPAMFIFGDSVVDAGNNNYIYTIVKANFRPYGRDFVHHKPTGRFCNGKLAADFTAENIGFTSYPPAYLSEEAKGKNLLIGANFASGASGYYETTAKLYHAIPLSQQLEHFKDYQRKLEGIAGKTNASSIISGGLCLVSSGSSDFIQNYYINPLLYKVYTPDQFSDILIESFSAFVQKLYGLGVRKIGVSTLPPLGCLPATITVFGSDSNECVDKINGDAVSFNNKLNATSQSLVNKLSGLNLVVLDIYQPLYDLVTKPSENGFVEARRACCGTGLLETSILCNKKSIGTCANASEYVFWDGFHPTEAANKILADDLLSSGISLIS
;
A
#
# COMPACT_ATOMS: atom_id res chain seq x y z
N MET A 1 -0.46 40.64 -21.11
CA MET A 1 -0.82 40.83 -22.54
C MET A 1 0.32 40.54 -23.53
N ALA A 2 1.58 40.96 -23.30
CA ALA A 2 2.67 40.90 -24.29
C ALA A 2 2.88 39.55 -25.02
N SER A 3 2.64 38.41 -24.37
CA SER A 3 2.85 37.07 -24.94
C SER A 3 1.98 36.75 -26.16
N ILE A 4 0.79 37.36 -26.28
CA ILE A 4 -0.22 37.04 -27.30
C ILE A 4 0.27 37.42 -28.72
N LEU A 5 1.08 38.47 -28.84
CA LEU A 5 1.53 38.97 -30.15
C LEU A 5 2.67 38.15 -30.78
N ARG A 6 3.41 37.33 -30.01
CA ARG A 6 4.49 36.50 -30.57
C ARG A 6 3.99 35.22 -31.24
N PHE A 7 2.89 34.64 -30.78
CA PHE A 7 2.38 33.36 -31.32
C PHE A 7 1.82 33.49 -32.75
N ARG A 8 1.34 34.67 -33.14
CA ARG A 8 0.66 34.91 -34.43
C ARG A 8 1.57 34.89 -35.67
N LYS A 9 2.90 34.85 -35.50
CA LYS A 9 3.88 34.87 -36.60
C LYS A 9 4.36 33.50 -37.11
N LEU A 10 4.01 32.39 -36.45
CA LEU A 10 4.51 31.05 -36.80
C LEU A 10 3.62 30.25 -37.78
N CYS A 11 2.38 30.67 -38.02
CA CYS A 11 1.39 29.85 -38.74
C CYS A 11 1.27 30.16 -40.25
N TYR A 12 2.08 31.07 -40.82
CA TYR A 12 2.07 31.41 -42.25
C TYR A 12 3.48 31.51 -42.82
N ALA A 13 4.00 30.36 -43.27
CA ALA A 13 5.17 30.26 -44.15
C ALA A 13 4.89 29.16 -45.20
N VAL A 14 5.26 29.42 -46.46
CA VAL A 14 4.96 28.56 -47.62
C VAL A 14 5.99 27.40 -47.71
N PRO A 15 5.62 26.19 -48.19
CA PRO A 15 6.58 25.10 -48.32
C PRO A 15 7.62 25.39 -49.39
N LEU A 16 8.89 25.53 -48.99
CA LEU A 16 10.02 25.49 -49.91
C LEU A 16 10.33 24.05 -50.30
N LYS A 17 10.56 23.81 -51.59
CA LYS A 17 11.08 22.53 -52.10
C LYS A 17 12.51 22.34 -51.59
N LEU A 18 12.85 21.12 -51.18
CA LEU A 18 14.25 20.69 -51.12
C LEU A 18 14.52 19.72 -52.28
N GLN A 19 15.64 19.91 -52.97
CA GLN A 19 16.05 19.06 -54.09
C GLN A 19 16.78 17.83 -53.56
N SER A 20 16.42 16.64 -54.07
CA SER A 20 17.29 15.46 -54.03
C SER A 20 18.09 15.40 -55.33
N PHE A 21 19.40 15.64 -55.26
CA PHE A 21 20.29 15.41 -56.41
C PHE A 21 20.64 13.92 -56.51
N GLU A 22 20.45 13.38 -57.71
CA GLU A 22 21.18 12.32 -58.44
C GLU A 22 22.05 11.33 -57.62
N PHE A 23 22.00 10.01 -57.91
CA PHE A 23 22.60 9.50 -59.14
C PHE A 23 21.91 8.29 -59.80
N SER A 24 21.74 8.41 -61.12
CA SER A 24 21.69 7.37 -62.17
C SER A 24 21.09 5.97 -61.89
N LYS A 25 20.04 5.65 -62.66
CA LYS A 25 20.09 4.49 -63.58
C LYS A 25 19.32 4.83 -64.87
N VAL A 26 19.76 4.27 -65.99
CA VAL A 26 19.41 4.71 -67.35
C VAL A 26 18.95 3.51 -68.19
N ASP A 27 18.10 3.81 -69.17
CA ASP A 27 17.78 3.08 -70.41
C ASP A 27 16.69 1.97 -70.50
N GLN A 28 15.69 2.32 -71.34
CA GLN A 28 15.20 1.63 -72.55
C GLN A 28 14.08 0.56 -72.56
N LYS A 29 12.98 0.97 -73.22
CA LYS A 29 12.25 0.34 -74.36
C LYS A 29 11.24 -0.82 -74.21
N GLN A 30 10.00 -0.49 -74.64
CA GLN A 30 9.17 -1.15 -75.67
C GLN A 30 8.98 -2.68 -75.70
N LYS A 31 7.74 -3.11 -75.42
CA LYS A 31 6.74 -3.75 -76.32
C LYS A 31 5.48 -4.05 -75.47
N VAL A 32 4.23 -3.80 -75.86
CA VAL A 32 3.45 -4.14 -77.09
C VAL A 32 3.21 -5.64 -77.23
N ASP A 33 1.99 -6.08 -76.93
CA ASP A 33 1.17 -6.89 -77.85
C ASP A 33 -0.34 -6.84 -77.48
N LYS A 34 -1.20 -7.42 -78.31
CA LYS A 34 -2.66 -7.16 -78.38
C LYS A 34 -3.43 -8.42 -78.83
N LYS A 35 -4.68 -8.61 -78.37
CA LYS A 35 -5.89 -9.24 -79.00
C LYS A 35 -6.98 -9.43 -77.91
N GLU A 36 -8.29 -9.21 -78.09
CA GLU A 36 -9.30 -9.73 -79.06
C GLU A 36 -9.63 -11.21 -78.81
N GLU A 37 -10.84 -11.74 -79.05
CA GLU A 37 -12.20 -11.21 -79.39
C GLU A 37 -13.16 -11.42 -78.14
N ASP A 38 -14.51 -11.46 -78.02
CA ASP A 38 -15.81 -11.10 -78.69
C ASP A 38 -16.96 -11.31 -77.61
N ALA A 39 -18.30 -11.11 -77.68
CA ALA A 39 -19.30 -10.35 -78.47
C ALA A 39 -20.74 -10.44 -77.83
N ASN A 40 -21.76 -9.73 -78.39
CA ASN A 40 -23.24 -9.96 -78.36
C ASN A 40 -24.13 -9.67 -77.09
N VAL A 41 -25.46 -9.38 -77.18
CA VAL A 41 -26.28 -8.48 -78.06
C VAL A 41 -27.78 -8.33 -77.60
N PHE A 42 -28.33 -7.10 -77.64
CA PHE A 42 -29.77 -6.67 -77.76
C PHE A 42 -30.85 -6.69 -76.61
N LEU A 43 -31.92 -5.91 -76.88
CA LEU A 43 -33.15 -5.50 -76.14
C LEU A 43 -34.42 -5.90 -77.00
N PRO A 44 -35.73 -5.50 -76.80
CA PRO A 44 -36.36 -4.41 -76.01
C PRO A 44 -37.81 -4.65 -75.44
N ALA A 45 -38.60 -3.55 -75.25
CA ALA A 45 -40.02 -3.38 -74.82
C ALA A 45 -40.31 -3.44 -73.29
N GLN A 46 -41.01 -2.50 -72.60
CA GLN A 46 -42.29 -1.74 -72.77
C GLN A 46 -43.54 -2.55 -72.37
N ASP A 47 -44.55 -2.05 -71.61
CA ASP A 47 -44.79 -0.75 -70.94
C ASP A 47 -45.93 -0.85 -69.85
N LEU A 48 -46.28 0.27 -69.17
CA LEU A 48 -47.51 0.56 -68.35
C LEU A 48 -47.55 0.34 -66.80
N LEU A 49 -47.78 1.45 -66.06
CA LEU A 49 -48.70 1.76 -64.91
C LEU A 49 -48.85 0.79 -63.70
N GLU A 50 -49.06 1.21 -62.43
CA GLU A 50 -49.63 2.43 -61.78
C GLU A 50 -48.75 2.94 -60.57
N VAL A 51 -48.61 4.27 -60.30
CA VAL A 51 -49.26 5.13 -59.24
C VAL A 51 -49.05 4.67 -57.77
N ASP A 52 -48.66 5.48 -56.77
CA ASP A 52 -47.83 6.73 -56.57
C ASP A 52 -47.45 6.72 -55.03
N ASP A 53 -46.97 7.69 -54.25
CA ASP A 53 -46.57 9.11 -54.40
C ASP A 53 -45.03 9.24 -54.28
N GLN A 54 -44.53 10.26 -53.57
CA GLN A 54 -43.39 11.03 -54.05
C GLN A 54 -42.54 11.63 -52.92
N LYS A 55 -41.43 12.25 -53.37
CA LYS A 55 -40.61 13.29 -52.73
C LYS A 55 -39.51 12.78 -51.76
N LYS A 56 -38.27 13.30 -51.80
CA LYS A 56 -37.57 14.21 -52.75
C LYS A 56 -36.05 14.06 -52.57
N LYS A 57 -35.24 14.14 -53.64
CA LYS A 57 -33.78 14.43 -53.57
C LYS A 57 -33.58 15.96 -53.54
N TYR A 58 -32.56 16.56 -52.92
CA TYR A 58 -31.15 16.75 -53.34
C TYR A 58 -30.49 17.74 -52.33
N PRO A 59 -29.18 18.07 -52.36
CA PRO A 59 -28.00 17.41 -52.96
C PRO A 59 -26.90 17.08 -51.91
N LYS A 60 -25.75 16.50 -52.31
CA LYS A 60 -24.56 16.33 -51.45
C LYS A 60 -23.67 17.58 -51.47
N GLN A 61 -23.21 18.04 -50.30
CA GLN A 61 -22.18 19.08 -50.16
C GLN A 61 -20.86 18.45 -49.65
N GLN A 62 -19.71 18.93 -50.13
CA GLN A 62 -18.40 18.35 -49.76
C GLN A 62 -17.96 18.78 -48.35
N GLN A 63 -17.67 17.80 -47.48
CA GLN A 63 -17.07 18.06 -46.17
C GLN A 63 -15.58 18.45 -46.29
N ARG A 64 -15.22 19.58 -45.69
CA ARG A 64 -13.81 19.92 -45.40
C ARG A 64 -13.29 18.98 -44.31
N LYS A 65 -12.34 18.10 -44.65
CA LYS A 65 -11.60 17.30 -43.65
C LYS A 65 -10.75 18.22 -42.76
N TRP A 66 -11.05 18.25 -41.47
CA TRP A 66 -10.14 18.71 -40.43
C TRP A 66 -8.87 17.83 -40.42
N ARG A 67 -7.74 18.39 -40.00
CA ARG A 67 -6.48 17.67 -39.78
C ARG A 67 -6.28 17.41 -38.30
N CYS A 68 -5.48 16.40 -37.96
CA CYS A 68 -5.22 15.98 -36.58
C CYS A 68 -4.74 17.14 -35.68
N ILE A 69 -3.95 18.08 -36.23
CA ILE A 69 -3.49 19.29 -35.55
C ILE A 69 -4.67 20.16 -35.06
N ASP A 70 -5.73 20.29 -35.86
CA ASP A 70 -6.89 21.12 -35.53
C ASP A 70 -7.64 20.53 -34.31
N SER A 71 -7.80 19.20 -34.27
CA SER A 71 -8.37 18.48 -33.13
C SER A 71 -7.48 18.55 -31.88
N CYS A 72 -6.15 18.40 -32.02
CA CYS A 72 -5.23 18.53 -30.89
C CYS A 72 -5.25 19.94 -30.29
N CYS A 73 -5.25 20.99 -31.12
CA CYS A 73 -5.35 22.37 -30.66
C CYS A 73 -6.69 22.64 -29.96
N TRP A 74 -7.80 22.08 -30.45
CA TRP A 74 -9.11 22.21 -29.82
C TRP A 74 -9.17 21.49 -28.46
N ALA A 75 -8.68 20.25 -28.37
CA ALA A 75 -8.65 19.47 -27.12
C ALA A 75 -7.76 20.12 -26.04
N ILE A 76 -6.57 20.62 -26.42
CA ILE A 76 -5.70 21.37 -25.50
C ILE A 76 -6.39 22.66 -25.04
N GLY A 77 -7.06 23.37 -25.95
CA GLY A 77 -7.86 24.55 -25.61
C GLY A 77 -8.94 24.24 -24.56
N TYR A 78 -9.73 23.18 -24.79
CA TYR A 78 -10.79 22.73 -23.88
C TYR A 78 -10.25 22.42 -22.48
N LEU A 79 -9.20 21.57 -22.39
CA LEU A 79 -8.56 21.19 -21.13
C LEU A 79 -7.98 22.39 -20.37
N CYS A 80 -7.40 23.37 -21.07
CA CYS A 80 -6.96 24.61 -20.43
C CYS A 80 -8.16 25.43 -19.91
N THR A 81 -9.27 25.54 -20.65
CA THR A 81 -10.44 26.31 -20.20
C THR A 81 -11.15 25.67 -19.01
N THR A 82 -11.32 24.34 -18.98
CA THR A 82 -11.95 23.65 -17.85
C THR A 82 -11.06 23.70 -16.61
N TRP A 83 -9.74 23.55 -16.75
CA TRP A 83 -8.81 23.72 -15.63
C TRP A 83 -8.87 25.12 -15.01
N TRP A 84 -8.87 26.17 -15.83
CA TRP A 84 -9.00 27.55 -15.32
C TRP A 84 -10.37 27.85 -14.72
N LEU A 85 -11.45 27.24 -15.23
CA LEU A 85 -12.79 27.36 -14.65
C LEU A 85 -12.87 26.69 -13.26
N LEU A 86 -12.36 25.46 -13.13
CA LEU A 86 -12.32 24.74 -11.86
C LEU A 86 -11.43 25.46 -10.83
N PHE A 87 -10.29 26.02 -11.27
CA PHE A 87 -9.41 26.80 -10.41
C PHE A 87 -10.04 28.13 -9.96
N PHE A 88 -10.81 28.78 -10.85
CA PHE A 88 -11.61 29.96 -10.49
C PHE A 88 -12.70 29.62 -9.48
N LEU A 89 -13.47 28.56 -9.71
CA LEU A 89 -14.51 28.08 -8.77
C LEU A 89 -13.91 27.75 -7.40
N TYR A 90 -12.79 27.02 -7.35
CA TYR A 90 -12.07 26.71 -6.11
C TYR A 90 -11.69 27.96 -5.29
N HIS A 91 -11.31 29.05 -5.96
CA HIS A 91 -11.00 30.32 -5.32
C HIS A 91 -12.23 31.23 -5.06
N CYS A 92 -13.41 30.89 -5.57
CA CYS A 92 -14.65 31.64 -5.35
C CYS A 92 -15.55 31.05 -4.25
N PHE A 93 -15.32 29.82 -3.77
CA PHE A 93 -16.07 29.24 -2.65
C PHE A 93 -15.54 29.76 -1.29
N PRO A 94 -16.40 30.34 -0.43
CA PRO A 94 -16.01 30.71 0.94
C PRO A 94 -15.70 29.47 1.79
N ALA A 95 -14.66 29.54 2.62
CA ALA A 95 -14.13 28.41 3.38
C ALA A 95 -14.99 27.92 4.57
N THR A 96 -16.28 28.28 4.63
CA THR A 96 -17.19 27.99 5.76
C THR A 96 -18.60 27.68 5.28
N MET A 97 -18.87 26.43 4.93
CA MET A 97 -20.22 25.89 4.72
C MET A 97 -20.80 25.38 6.05
N PRO A 98 -22.03 25.74 6.45
CA PRO A 98 -22.65 25.20 7.67
C PRO A 98 -22.86 23.69 7.56
N GLY A 99 -22.37 22.93 8.55
CA GLY A 99 -22.52 21.47 8.63
C GLY A 99 -21.18 20.72 8.71
N PHE A 100 -20.14 21.18 8.02
CA PHE A 100 -18.79 20.61 8.13
C PHE A 100 -18.00 21.26 9.29
N GLN A 101 -18.14 20.72 10.50
CA GLN A 101 -17.17 20.98 11.56
C GLN A 101 -15.88 20.21 11.27
N VAL A 102 -14.85 20.92 10.77
CA VAL A 102 -13.48 20.40 10.72
C VAL A 102 -13.04 20.04 12.14
N PRO A 103 -12.48 18.84 12.40
CA PRO A 103 -12.00 18.46 13.73
C PRO A 103 -11.04 19.51 14.30
N GLU A 104 -11.32 19.97 15.51
CA GLU A 104 -10.52 21.02 16.17
C GLU A 104 -9.07 20.55 16.32
N SER A 105 -8.15 21.25 15.63
CA SER A 105 -6.76 20.80 15.57
C SER A 105 -6.09 20.86 16.95
N PRO A 106 -5.16 19.94 17.27
CA PRO A 106 -4.52 19.85 18.59
C PRO A 106 -4.01 21.18 19.14
N GLY A 107 -3.40 22.02 18.30
CA GLY A 107 -2.90 23.33 18.68
C GLY A 107 -4.00 24.37 19.00
N VAL A 108 -5.19 24.26 18.41
CA VAL A 108 -6.35 25.10 18.78
C VAL A 108 -6.95 24.61 20.09
N ARG A 109 -7.16 23.29 20.23
CA ARG A 109 -7.70 22.68 21.46
C ARG A 109 -6.82 22.99 22.67
N LEU A 110 -5.53 22.68 22.59
CA LEU A 110 -4.58 22.92 23.67
C LEU A 110 -4.42 24.41 23.99
N LYS A 111 -4.58 25.31 23.02
CA LYS A 111 -4.61 26.76 23.29
C LYS A 111 -5.83 27.17 24.12
N ARG A 112 -7.02 26.61 23.85
CA ARG A 112 -8.21 26.81 24.71
C ARG A 112 -7.98 26.24 26.11
N ASP A 113 -7.29 25.10 26.20
CA ASP A 113 -6.90 24.47 27.46
C ASP A 113 -5.75 25.24 28.19
N GLY A 114 -5.35 26.42 27.71
CA GLY A 114 -4.39 27.33 28.33
C GLY A 114 -2.91 27.11 27.93
N LEU A 115 -2.62 26.17 27.03
CA LEU A 115 -1.25 25.84 26.64
C LEU A 115 -0.62 26.95 25.77
N THR A 116 0.61 27.34 26.10
CA THR A 116 1.37 28.39 25.42
C THR A 116 2.81 27.95 25.15
N ALA A 117 3.45 28.57 24.16
CA ALA A 117 4.86 28.34 23.83
C ALA A 117 5.79 28.73 25.00
N LEU A 118 6.65 27.80 25.43
CA LEU A 118 7.59 28.00 26.56
C LEU A 118 9.05 27.76 26.17
N HIS A 119 9.34 26.65 25.49
CA HIS A 119 10.69 26.27 25.09
C HIS A 119 10.87 26.48 23.58
N PRO A 120 11.89 27.24 23.12
CA PRO A 120 12.13 27.37 21.68
C PRO A 120 12.34 26.00 21.02
N VAL A 121 11.75 25.79 19.84
CA VAL A 121 11.70 24.50 19.14
C VAL A 121 12.64 24.48 17.93
N VAL A 122 13.40 23.40 17.79
CA VAL A 122 14.23 23.12 16.61
C VAL A 122 13.79 21.82 15.95
N LEU A 123 13.30 21.90 14.73
CA LEU A 123 12.92 20.75 13.90
C LEU A 123 14.13 20.27 13.09
N VAL A 124 14.38 18.96 13.01
CA VAL A 124 15.51 18.38 12.25
C VAL A 124 14.99 17.35 11.24
N PRO A 125 15.07 17.62 9.92
CA PRO A 125 14.48 16.76 8.89
C PRO A 125 15.26 15.45 8.69
N GLY A 126 14.53 14.42 8.26
CA GLY A 126 15.07 13.11 7.87
C GLY A 126 15.64 13.08 6.45
N ILE A 127 16.22 11.93 6.08
CA ILE A 127 16.67 11.66 4.71
C ILE A 127 15.56 11.93 3.69
N VAL A 128 15.90 12.46 2.52
CA VAL A 128 14.98 12.89 1.44
C VAL A 128 13.85 13.86 1.81
N THR A 129 13.61 14.22 3.08
CA THR A 129 12.51 15.13 3.46
C THR A 129 12.84 16.63 3.28
N GLY A 130 14.12 16.99 3.29
CA GLY A 130 14.59 18.36 3.08
C GLY A 130 14.76 18.71 1.60
N GLY A 131 14.25 19.86 1.18
CA GLY A 131 14.43 20.38 -0.18
C GLY A 131 15.90 20.76 -0.47
N LEU A 132 16.33 20.50 -1.71
CA LEU A 132 17.68 20.83 -2.20
C LEU A 132 17.59 21.76 -3.41
N GLU A 133 18.40 22.82 -3.44
CA GLU A 133 18.45 23.86 -4.47
C GLU A 133 19.80 23.91 -5.19
N LEU A 134 19.76 24.21 -6.50
CA LEU A 134 20.94 24.35 -7.34
C LEU A 134 21.60 25.73 -7.17
N TRP A 135 22.93 25.74 -7.05
CA TRP A 135 23.77 26.94 -6.99
C TRP A 135 24.76 27.05 -8.15
N GLU A 136 25.21 25.91 -8.69
CA GLU A 136 26.12 25.81 -9.84
C GLU A 136 25.87 24.47 -10.52
N GLY A 137 25.98 24.40 -11.85
CA GLY A 137 25.66 23.18 -12.58
C GLY A 137 26.11 23.23 -14.04
N ARG A 138 26.11 22.07 -14.69
CA ARG A 138 26.47 21.92 -16.11
C ARG A 138 25.49 22.65 -17.04
N PRO A 139 25.82 22.89 -18.32
CA PRO A 139 24.91 23.52 -19.29
C PRO A 139 23.51 22.86 -19.40
N CYS A 140 23.38 21.55 -19.14
CA CYS A 140 22.07 20.90 -19.09
C CYS A 140 21.14 21.43 -17.96
N SER A 141 21.69 22.14 -16.97
CA SER A 141 20.96 22.78 -15.86
C SER A 141 20.68 24.27 -16.10
N GLU A 142 20.98 24.81 -17.28
CA GLU A 142 20.75 26.22 -17.60
C GLU A 142 19.29 26.63 -17.33
N GLY A 143 19.13 27.78 -16.67
CA GLY A 143 17.87 28.31 -16.17
C GLY A 143 17.46 27.85 -14.75
N LEU A 144 18.19 26.91 -14.13
CA LEU A 144 17.81 26.31 -12.84
C LEU A 144 18.52 26.88 -11.60
N PHE A 145 19.30 27.96 -11.74
CA PHE A 145 19.94 28.63 -10.58
C PHE A 145 18.90 29.02 -9.52
N ARG A 146 19.18 28.68 -8.25
CA ARG A 146 18.30 28.85 -7.08
C ARG A 146 16.91 28.22 -7.25
N LYS A 147 16.75 27.22 -8.12
CA LYS A 147 15.57 26.35 -8.19
C LYS A 147 15.80 25.08 -7.38
N ARG A 148 14.70 24.54 -6.83
CA ARG A 148 14.73 23.25 -6.12
C ARG A 148 14.86 22.11 -7.13
N LEU A 149 15.91 21.29 -6.98
CA LEU A 149 16.03 20.01 -7.68
C LEU A 149 15.34 18.89 -6.90
N TRP A 150 15.25 19.03 -5.57
CA TRP A 150 14.57 18.09 -4.68
C TRP A 150 13.59 18.84 -3.77
N GLY A 151 12.43 18.26 -3.49
CA GLY A 151 11.38 18.88 -2.68
C GLY A 151 10.69 20.07 -3.35
N GLY A 152 10.03 19.85 -4.49
CA GLY A 152 9.40 20.91 -5.29
C GLY A 152 8.38 20.41 -6.32
N SER A 153 8.32 21.06 -7.50
CA SER A 153 7.36 20.74 -8.57
C SER A 153 7.68 19.47 -9.39
N PHE A 154 8.82 18.82 -9.16
CA PHE A 154 9.37 17.67 -9.92
C PHE A 154 9.50 17.83 -11.45
N THR A 155 9.09 18.96 -12.03
CA THR A 155 9.09 19.24 -13.47
C THR A 155 10.42 18.99 -14.16
N GLU A 156 11.55 19.20 -13.48
CA GLU A 156 12.88 19.04 -14.08
C GLU A 156 13.33 17.57 -14.12
N ILE A 157 12.73 16.68 -13.31
CA ILE A 157 12.91 15.23 -13.42
C ILE A 157 12.35 14.76 -14.77
N PHE A 158 11.12 15.16 -15.11
CA PHE A 158 10.47 14.77 -16.35
C PHE A 158 11.07 15.42 -17.60
N LYS A 159 11.55 16.67 -17.50
CA LYS A 159 12.19 17.38 -18.63
C LYS A 159 13.63 16.94 -18.90
N ARG A 160 14.42 16.67 -17.86
CA ARG A 160 15.88 16.50 -17.95
C ARG A 160 16.40 15.40 -17.00
N PRO A 161 15.86 14.16 -17.04
CA PRO A 161 16.09 13.13 -16.01
C PRO A 161 17.58 12.81 -15.79
N LEU A 162 18.35 12.63 -16.86
CA LEU A 162 19.79 12.35 -16.79
C LEU A 162 20.59 13.50 -16.17
N CYS A 163 20.22 14.75 -16.47
CA CYS A 163 20.84 15.93 -15.88
C CYS A 163 20.51 16.04 -14.39
N TRP A 164 19.25 15.79 -14.02
CA TRP A 164 18.81 15.79 -12.62
C TRP A 164 19.51 14.71 -11.79
N LEU A 165 19.64 13.48 -12.32
CA LEU A 165 20.43 12.40 -11.71
C LEU A 165 21.89 12.83 -11.50
N GLU A 166 22.53 13.44 -12.50
CA GLU A 166 23.91 13.92 -12.39
C GLU A 166 24.09 15.00 -11.31
N HIS A 167 23.15 15.94 -11.18
CA HIS A 167 23.25 17.03 -10.19
C HIS A 167 22.89 16.58 -8.77
N LEU A 168 22.26 15.41 -8.60
CA LEU A 168 22.03 14.79 -7.29
C LEU A 168 23.13 13.81 -6.87
N SER A 169 23.95 13.29 -7.79
CA SER A 169 25.17 12.56 -7.44
C SER A 169 26.12 13.41 -6.59
N LEU A 170 26.83 12.75 -5.67
CA LEU A 170 28.04 13.26 -5.03
C LEU A 170 29.29 12.70 -5.74
N HIS A 171 30.44 13.30 -5.47
CA HIS A 171 31.72 12.87 -6.01
C HIS A 171 32.15 11.53 -5.40
N HIS A 172 32.45 10.57 -6.26
CA HIS A 172 32.64 9.15 -5.93
C HIS A 172 33.81 8.85 -4.98
N GLU A 173 34.80 9.74 -4.86
CA GLU A 173 35.92 9.60 -3.91
C GLU A 173 35.75 10.41 -2.61
N THR A 174 35.10 11.58 -2.68
CA THR A 174 35.15 12.58 -1.58
C THR A 174 33.83 12.74 -0.83
N GLY A 175 32.71 12.27 -1.37
CA GLY A 175 31.39 12.43 -0.74
C GLY A 175 30.94 13.90 -0.65
N LEU A 176 31.44 14.75 -1.55
CA LEU A 176 31.11 16.18 -1.69
C LEU A 176 30.49 16.46 -3.07
N ASP A 177 30.19 17.72 -3.42
CA ASP A 177 29.65 18.03 -4.75
C ASP A 177 30.69 17.74 -5.88
N PRO A 178 30.28 17.24 -7.06
CA PRO A 178 31.17 17.10 -8.21
C PRO A 178 31.66 18.45 -8.78
N PRO A 179 32.85 18.52 -9.41
CA PRO A 179 33.34 19.75 -10.05
C PRO A 179 32.37 20.33 -11.09
N GLY A 180 32.08 21.64 -10.98
CA GLY A 180 31.10 22.34 -11.83
C GLY A 180 29.63 22.09 -11.43
N ILE A 181 29.38 21.48 -10.26
CA ILE A 181 28.05 21.25 -9.68
C ILE A 181 28.09 21.69 -8.21
N ARG A 182 27.07 22.43 -7.76
CA ARG A 182 26.87 22.78 -6.34
C ARG A 182 25.38 22.75 -6.03
N VAL A 183 25.00 21.91 -5.07
CA VAL A 183 23.62 21.81 -4.56
C VAL A 183 23.63 22.03 -3.05
N ARG A 184 22.65 22.76 -2.52
CA ARG A 184 22.57 23.12 -1.09
C ARG A 184 21.19 22.85 -0.54
N ALA A 185 21.10 22.69 0.78
CA ALA A 185 19.81 22.64 1.47
C ALA A 185 19.07 23.97 1.31
N VAL A 186 17.77 23.90 1.02
CA VAL A 186 16.88 25.06 1.12
C VAL A 186 16.84 25.51 2.58
N PRO A 187 17.01 26.81 2.89
CA PRO A 187 17.02 27.30 4.28
C PRO A 187 15.62 27.59 4.84
N GLY A 188 15.45 27.41 6.15
CA GLY A 188 14.27 27.84 6.91
C GLY A 188 13.10 26.83 6.89
N LEU A 189 11.93 27.23 7.43
CA LEU A 189 10.77 26.33 7.57
C LEU A 189 10.29 25.77 6.21
N VAL A 190 10.39 26.58 5.16
CA VAL A 190 10.09 26.20 3.77
C VAL A 190 10.95 25.06 3.21
N ALA A 191 11.99 24.63 3.93
CA ALA A 191 12.84 23.51 3.53
C ALA A 191 12.10 22.16 3.56
N ALA A 192 11.13 21.98 4.46
CA ALA A 192 10.48 20.69 4.69
C ALA A 192 9.02 20.77 5.16
N ASP A 193 8.39 21.95 5.17
CA ASP A 193 6.96 22.10 5.43
C ASP A 193 6.13 21.29 4.40
N TYR A 194 6.33 21.58 3.12
CA TYR A 194 5.78 20.86 1.97
C TYR A 194 6.91 20.34 1.10
N PHE A 195 6.89 19.03 0.85
CA PHE A 195 7.82 18.36 -0.05
C PHE A 195 7.45 18.56 -1.52
N ALA A 196 6.15 18.67 -1.80
CA ALA A 196 5.61 19.00 -3.11
C ALA A 196 4.25 19.70 -2.92
N PRO A 197 3.70 20.39 -3.94
CA PRO A 197 2.33 20.90 -3.87
C PRO A 197 1.34 19.81 -3.47
N GLY A 198 0.60 20.03 -2.37
CA GLY A 198 -0.32 19.05 -1.79
C GLY A 198 0.29 17.96 -0.89
N TYR A 199 1.62 17.79 -0.88
CA TYR A 199 2.30 16.78 -0.05
C TYR A 199 3.06 17.46 1.11
N PHE A 200 2.44 17.50 2.28
CA PHE A 200 3.09 17.97 3.51
C PHE A 200 4.04 16.92 4.09
N VAL A 201 5.06 17.40 4.80
CA VAL A 201 5.87 16.59 5.72
C VAL A 201 5.80 17.21 7.11
N TRP A 202 6.34 18.42 7.29
CA TRP A 202 6.32 19.10 8.60
C TRP A 202 5.18 20.13 8.76
N ALA A 203 4.48 20.53 7.70
CA ALA A 203 3.54 21.66 7.74
C ALA A 203 2.46 21.52 8.83
N VAL A 204 1.87 20.34 9.02
CA VAL A 204 0.80 20.11 10.02
C VAL A 204 1.31 20.30 11.45
N LEU A 205 2.51 19.80 11.78
CA LEU A 205 3.12 20.02 13.09
C LEU A 205 3.52 21.49 13.28
N ILE A 206 4.07 22.14 12.25
CA ILE A 206 4.43 23.57 12.26
C ILE A 206 3.19 24.44 12.48
N GLU A 207 2.07 24.16 11.82
CA GLU A 207 0.81 24.91 12.01
C GLU A 207 0.28 24.73 13.44
N ASN A 208 0.30 23.51 13.96
CA ASN A 208 -0.19 23.23 15.31
C ASN A 208 0.68 23.92 16.39
N LEU A 209 2.01 23.93 16.21
CA LEU A 209 2.92 24.75 17.02
C LEU A 209 2.57 26.25 16.91
N ALA A 210 2.29 26.75 15.71
CA ALA A 210 1.96 28.15 15.50
C ALA A 210 0.67 28.58 16.23
N LYS A 211 -0.33 27.70 16.40
CA LYS A 211 -1.54 28.03 17.17
C LYS A 211 -1.21 28.43 18.62
N ILE A 212 -0.30 27.72 19.29
CA ILE A 212 0.09 27.99 20.69
C ILE A 212 1.19 29.06 20.87
N GLY A 213 1.60 29.74 19.78
CA GLY A 213 2.51 30.89 19.83
C GLY A 213 3.94 30.64 19.35
N TYR A 214 4.18 29.62 18.52
CA TYR A 214 5.45 29.44 17.82
C TYR A 214 5.50 30.18 16.47
N GLU A 215 6.62 30.87 16.21
CA GLU A 215 6.91 31.65 15.02
C GLU A 215 8.44 31.74 14.80
N GLY A 216 8.92 32.46 13.78
CA GLY A 216 10.35 32.48 13.41
C GLY A 216 11.35 32.97 14.48
N LYS A 217 10.88 33.52 15.62
CA LYS A 217 11.70 33.93 16.76
C LYS A 217 11.98 32.80 17.78
N ASN A 218 11.12 31.78 17.81
CA ASN A 218 11.16 30.66 18.77
C ASN A 218 10.97 29.28 18.10
N LEU A 219 10.81 29.22 16.77
CA LEU A 219 10.77 28.00 15.97
C LEU A 219 11.80 28.06 14.83
N TYR A 220 12.55 26.98 14.63
CA TYR A 220 13.58 26.88 13.57
C TYR A 220 13.60 25.49 12.92
N MET A 221 13.97 25.45 11.63
CA MET A 221 14.19 24.22 10.86
C MET A 221 15.69 24.08 10.57
N ALA A 222 16.31 23.05 11.12
CA ALA A 222 17.73 22.72 10.95
C ALA A 222 17.97 21.98 9.62
N SER A 223 17.67 22.65 8.50
CA SER A 223 17.87 22.14 7.14
C SER A 223 19.35 21.87 6.82
N TYR A 224 19.69 20.63 6.44
CA TYR A 224 21.02 20.19 5.98
C TYR A 224 20.92 19.38 4.69
N ASP A 225 22.04 19.22 3.97
CA ASP A 225 22.09 18.39 2.76
C ASP A 225 22.18 16.91 3.15
N TRP A 226 21.01 16.27 3.16
CA TRP A 226 20.82 14.89 3.60
C TRP A 226 21.50 13.84 2.70
N ARG A 227 22.23 14.21 1.64
CA ARG A 227 23.04 13.28 0.83
C ARG A 227 24.42 13.01 1.44
N LEU A 228 24.97 14.00 2.14
CA LEU A 228 26.33 13.99 2.69
C LEU A 228 26.45 13.10 3.93
N SER A 229 27.67 12.65 4.23
CA SER A 229 28.00 12.21 5.59
C SER A 229 27.86 13.37 6.58
N PHE A 230 27.55 13.08 7.85
CA PHE A 230 27.21 14.12 8.81
C PHE A 230 28.36 15.11 9.06
N GLN A 231 29.62 14.65 9.09
CA GLN A 231 30.78 15.53 9.19
C GLN A 231 31.03 16.33 7.89
N ASN A 232 30.73 15.79 6.71
CA ASN A 232 30.81 16.54 5.45
C ASN A 232 29.81 17.71 5.40
N THR A 233 28.67 17.65 6.10
CA THR A 233 27.76 18.82 6.22
C THR A 233 28.42 20.00 6.94
N GLU A 234 29.30 19.74 7.90
CA GLU A 234 30.08 20.77 8.58
C GLU A 234 31.22 21.27 7.69
N ILE A 235 31.99 20.36 7.10
CA ILE A 235 33.13 20.71 6.22
C ILE A 235 32.67 21.55 5.01
N ARG A 236 31.53 21.21 4.40
CA ARG A 236 31.05 21.90 3.18
C ARG A 236 30.23 23.16 3.46
N ASP A 237 29.34 23.12 4.44
CA ASP A 237 28.31 24.15 4.65
C ASP A 237 28.36 24.81 6.04
N GLN A 238 29.18 24.31 6.96
CA GLN A 238 29.20 24.69 8.39
C GLN A 238 27.85 24.43 9.08
N ALA A 239 27.17 23.33 8.72
CA ALA A 239 25.81 23.03 9.15
C ALA A 239 25.65 22.77 10.66
N LEU A 240 26.64 22.13 11.30
CA LEU A 240 26.65 21.85 12.74
C LEU A 240 27.01 23.13 13.53
N SER A 241 27.96 23.93 13.04
CA SER A 241 28.26 25.26 13.61
C SER A 241 27.06 26.21 13.53
N ARG A 242 26.37 26.27 12.38
CA ARG A 242 25.10 27.03 12.23
C ARG A 242 24.03 26.54 13.20
N LEU A 243 23.90 25.23 13.40
CA LEU A 243 22.94 24.64 14.34
C LEU A 243 23.26 25.01 15.79
N LYS A 244 24.53 24.90 16.22
CA LYS A 244 25.01 25.36 17.53
C LYS A 244 24.67 26.82 17.76
N SER A 245 25.13 27.72 16.89
CA SER A 245 24.92 29.16 17.04
C SER A 245 23.43 29.53 17.02
N LYS A 246 22.59 28.81 16.28
CA LYS A 246 21.15 29.04 16.26
C LYS A 246 20.45 28.54 17.53
N ILE A 247 20.89 27.42 18.12
CA ILE A 247 20.39 26.96 19.43
C ILE A 247 20.80 27.91 20.56
N GLU A 248 22.05 28.37 20.56
CA GLU A 248 22.56 29.35 21.53
C GLU A 248 21.79 30.67 21.43
N LEU A 249 21.60 31.18 20.20
CA LEU A 249 20.79 32.37 19.95
C LEU A 249 19.33 32.19 20.40
N LEU A 250 18.70 31.05 20.06
CA LEU A 250 17.32 30.76 20.44
C LEU A 250 17.15 30.72 21.96
N CYS A 251 18.10 30.15 22.72
CA CYS A 251 18.08 30.21 24.17
C CYS A 251 18.13 31.66 24.66
N VAL A 252 19.07 32.47 24.17
CA VAL A 252 19.24 33.87 24.60
C VAL A 252 18.01 34.73 24.26
N THR A 253 17.48 34.66 23.03
CA THR A 253 16.34 35.48 22.60
C THR A 253 15.01 35.08 23.23
N ASN A 254 14.93 33.89 23.85
CA ASN A 254 13.73 33.38 24.52
C ASN A 254 13.95 33.24 26.04
N GLY A 255 14.67 34.19 26.65
CA GLY A 255 14.76 34.32 28.12
C GLY A 255 15.52 33.19 28.79
N TYR A 256 16.58 32.67 28.15
CA TYR A 256 17.40 31.54 28.59
C TYR A 256 16.64 30.21 28.77
N LYS A 257 15.47 30.06 28.14
CA LYS A 257 14.75 28.78 28.06
C LYS A 257 15.52 27.81 27.15
N LYS A 258 15.92 26.66 27.70
CA LYS A 258 16.55 25.56 26.95
C LYS A 258 15.64 25.12 25.77
N VAL A 259 16.22 24.75 24.63
CA VAL A 259 15.53 24.32 23.40
C VAL A 259 14.92 22.92 23.53
N VAL A 260 13.74 22.70 22.94
CA VAL A 260 13.22 21.36 22.63
C VAL A 260 13.55 21.04 21.17
N VAL A 261 14.19 19.90 20.92
CA VAL A 261 14.58 19.46 19.56
C VAL A 261 13.67 18.31 19.13
N VAL A 262 13.12 18.41 17.92
CA VAL A 262 12.22 17.41 17.33
C VAL A 262 12.87 16.88 16.04
N PRO A 263 13.74 15.85 16.13
CA PRO A 263 14.32 15.21 14.96
C PRO A 263 13.44 14.07 14.41
N HIS A 264 13.41 13.91 13.09
CA HIS A 264 12.69 12.82 12.39
C HIS A 264 13.65 11.87 11.65
N SER A 265 13.38 10.56 11.67
CA SER A 265 14.05 9.56 10.83
C SER A 265 15.59 9.64 10.94
N MET A 266 16.33 9.71 9.83
CA MET A 266 17.78 9.92 9.83
C MET A 266 18.23 11.20 10.57
N GLY A 267 17.38 12.23 10.63
CA GLY A 267 17.63 13.46 11.38
C GLY A 267 17.87 13.23 12.87
N VAL A 268 17.37 12.11 13.41
CA VAL A 268 17.67 11.65 14.77
C VAL A 268 19.14 11.25 14.91
N ILE A 269 19.67 10.51 13.94
CA ILE A 269 21.07 10.05 13.94
C ILE A 269 22.01 11.23 13.69
N TYR A 270 21.61 12.16 12.82
CA TYR A 270 22.31 13.44 12.61
C TYR A 270 22.32 14.30 13.88
N PHE A 271 21.22 14.36 14.63
CA PHE A 271 21.19 15.10 15.90
C PHE A 271 21.98 14.38 17.02
N LEU A 272 22.01 13.05 17.05
CA LEU A 272 22.91 12.29 17.93
C LEU A 272 24.38 12.60 17.64
N HIS A 273 24.77 12.68 16.36
CA HIS A 273 26.10 13.14 15.93
C HIS A 273 26.37 14.57 16.41
N PHE A 274 25.42 15.48 16.24
CA PHE A 274 25.52 16.86 16.72
C PHE A 274 25.74 16.94 18.23
N LEU A 275 25.03 16.13 19.04
CA LEU A 275 25.18 16.12 20.50
C LEU A 275 26.59 15.78 20.98
N LYS A 276 27.36 14.95 20.24
CA LYS A 276 28.80 14.76 20.54
C LYS A 276 29.69 15.78 19.86
N TRP A 277 29.42 16.12 18.60
CA TRP A 277 30.18 17.15 17.89
C TRP A 277 30.21 18.47 18.68
N VAL A 278 29.10 18.88 19.31
CA VAL A 278 29.03 20.15 20.05
C VAL A 278 29.77 20.11 21.39
N GLU A 279 29.85 18.95 22.05
CA GLU A 279 30.62 18.80 23.29
C GLU A 279 32.14 18.76 23.03
N THR A 280 32.56 18.12 21.94
CA THR A 280 33.96 17.94 21.55
C THR A 280 34.65 19.28 21.21
N PRO A 281 35.92 19.49 21.60
CA PRO A 281 36.66 20.70 21.29
C PRO A 281 37.01 20.85 19.79
N PRO A 282 37.30 22.07 19.32
CA PRO A 282 37.83 22.31 17.97
C PRO A 282 39.24 21.69 17.83
N PRO A 283 39.68 21.31 16.62
CA PRO A 283 39.01 21.53 15.34
C PRO A 283 38.01 20.42 14.93
N MET A 284 37.88 19.34 15.70
CA MET A 284 37.01 18.20 15.31
C MET A 284 35.54 18.42 15.68
N GLY A 285 35.29 19.08 16.81
CA GLY A 285 33.97 19.45 17.31
C GLY A 285 33.74 20.95 17.43
N GLY A 286 32.52 21.31 17.81
CA GLY A 286 32.03 22.69 17.90
C GLY A 286 32.45 23.48 19.13
N GLY A 287 33.18 22.90 20.08
CA GLY A 287 33.71 23.62 21.24
C GLY A 287 32.65 24.24 22.14
N GLY A 288 31.55 23.53 22.40
CA GLY A 288 30.58 23.86 23.45
C GLY A 288 31.00 23.35 24.83
N GLY A 289 31.75 22.24 24.88
CA GLY A 289 32.12 21.53 26.12
C GLY A 289 30.99 20.65 26.66
N PRO A 290 31.27 19.74 27.62
CA PRO A 290 30.32 18.73 28.08
C PRO A 290 29.05 19.31 28.73
N GLY A 291 29.15 20.48 29.37
CA GLY A 291 27.99 21.17 29.94
C GLY A 291 27.05 21.83 28.92
N TRP A 292 27.39 21.85 27.62
CA TRP A 292 26.62 22.56 26.60
C TRP A 292 25.22 22.00 26.43
N CYS A 293 25.09 20.67 26.37
CA CYS A 293 23.81 19.99 26.22
C CYS A 293 22.89 20.26 27.42
N ALA A 294 23.42 20.11 28.64
CA ALA A 294 22.70 20.41 29.88
C ALA A 294 22.26 21.88 29.99
N LYS A 295 23.04 22.81 29.43
CA LYS A 295 22.73 24.25 29.43
C LYS A 295 21.68 24.64 28.39
N HIS A 296 21.68 24.02 27.21
CA HIS A 296 20.89 24.52 26.06
C HIS A 296 19.76 23.60 25.59
N ILE A 297 19.70 22.33 26.01
CA ILE A 297 18.65 21.38 25.58
C ILE A 297 17.75 21.01 26.77
N LYS A 298 16.42 21.08 26.57
CA LYS A 298 15.39 20.57 27.50
C LYS A 298 15.03 19.13 27.14
N SER A 299 14.61 18.90 25.91
CA SER A 299 14.12 17.59 25.47
C SER A 299 14.51 17.29 24.04
N VAL A 300 14.69 16.00 23.73
CA VAL A 300 14.88 15.47 22.38
C VAL A 300 13.75 14.50 22.05
N VAL A 301 12.84 14.92 21.16
CA VAL A 301 11.59 14.23 20.83
C VAL A 301 11.75 13.54 19.47
N ASN A 302 12.30 12.33 19.47
CA ASN A 302 12.72 11.63 18.26
C ASN A 302 11.52 10.93 17.60
N ILE A 303 11.19 11.31 16.37
CA ILE A 303 10.06 10.74 15.60
C ILE A 303 10.60 9.72 14.57
N GLY A 304 10.08 8.49 14.60
CA GLY A 304 10.50 7.39 13.72
C GLY A 304 12.01 7.13 13.72
N PRO A 305 12.69 7.03 14.88
CA PRO A 305 14.15 7.05 14.94
C PRO A 305 14.79 5.80 14.36
N ALA A 306 15.69 5.94 13.38
CA ALA A 306 16.41 4.82 12.76
C ALA A 306 17.72 4.46 13.50
N PHE A 307 17.74 4.44 14.83
CA PHE A 307 18.96 4.40 15.66
C PHE A 307 19.92 3.27 15.26
N LEU A 308 19.41 2.06 15.07
CA LEU A 308 20.21 0.87 14.76
C LEU A 308 20.33 0.63 13.25
N GLY A 309 19.83 1.54 12.40
CA GLY A 309 19.73 1.39 10.95
C GLY A 309 18.46 0.66 10.49
N VAL A 310 18.31 0.50 9.18
CA VAL A 310 17.19 -0.20 8.54
C VAL A 310 17.71 -1.18 7.47
N PRO A 311 17.19 -2.41 7.38
CA PRO A 311 17.60 -3.38 6.35
C PRO A 311 17.40 -2.85 4.92
N LYS A 312 16.42 -1.97 4.69
CA LYS A 312 16.15 -1.30 3.40
C LYS A 312 17.33 -0.45 2.87
N ALA A 313 18.24 0.01 3.75
CA ALA A 313 19.47 0.67 3.32
C ALA A 313 20.44 -0.29 2.61
N VAL A 314 20.44 -1.57 3.00
CA VAL A 314 21.24 -2.62 2.35
C VAL A 314 20.77 -2.85 0.92
N SER A 315 19.45 -3.05 0.70
CA SER A 315 18.93 -3.31 -0.64
C SER A 315 19.09 -2.10 -1.58
N SER A 316 18.99 -0.88 -1.05
CA SER A 316 19.22 0.36 -1.80
C SER A 316 20.65 0.51 -2.35
N ILE A 317 21.67 -0.01 -1.64
CA ILE A 317 23.07 -0.02 -2.09
C ILE A 317 23.39 -1.29 -2.91
N PHE A 318 22.74 -2.42 -2.60
CA PHE A 318 23.00 -3.71 -3.23
C PHE A 318 22.38 -3.82 -4.63
N SER A 319 21.08 -3.57 -4.78
CA SER A 319 20.31 -3.84 -6.01
C SER A 319 19.47 -2.66 -6.50
N ALA A 320 19.37 -1.59 -5.69
CA ALA A 320 18.39 -0.50 -5.84
C ALA A 320 16.92 -0.96 -5.80
N GLU A 321 16.63 -2.20 -5.39
CA GLU A 321 15.26 -2.68 -5.18
C GLU A 321 14.79 -2.51 -3.73
N GLY A 322 13.55 -2.06 -3.59
CA GLY A 322 12.70 -2.40 -2.46
C GLY A 322 11.50 -3.21 -2.95
N LYS A 323 10.64 -3.65 -2.02
CA LYS A 323 9.42 -4.44 -2.32
C LYS A 323 8.64 -3.96 -3.55
N ASP A 324 8.34 -2.66 -3.61
CA ASP A 324 7.47 -2.09 -4.64
C ASP A 324 8.14 -2.06 -6.03
N VAL A 325 9.47 -1.92 -6.07
CA VAL A 325 10.28 -1.98 -7.30
C VAL A 325 10.31 -3.42 -7.84
N ALA A 326 10.54 -4.40 -6.96
CA ALA A 326 10.52 -5.81 -7.34
C ALA A 326 9.13 -6.26 -7.82
N TYR A 327 8.06 -5.77 -7.18
CA TYR A 327 6.67 -6.00 -7.60
C TYR A 327 6.36 -5.39 -8.97
N LEU A 328 6.75 -4.13 -9.21
CA LEU A 328 6.60 -3.48 -10.53
C LEU A 328 7.40 -4.22 -11.62
N ARG A 329 8.63 -4.66 -11.33
CA ARG A 329 9.46 -5.44 -12.27
C ARG A 329 8.83 -6.81 -12.58
N ALA A 330 8.18 -7.44 -11.61
CA ALA A 330 7.49 -8.72 -11.79
C ALA A 330 6.17 -8.59 -12.56
N MET A 331 5.42 -7.50 -12.38
CA MET A 331 4.15 -7.26 -13.09
C MET A 331 4.33 -6.75 -14.52
N ALA A 332 5.37 -5.96 -14.79
CA ALA A 332 5.62 -5.37 -16.10
C ALA A 332 7.08 -5.58 -16.53
N PRO A 333 7.49 -6.83 -16.83
CA PRO A 333 8.83 -7.14 -17.33
C PRO A 333 9.07 -6.37 -18.65
N GLY A 334 10.04 -5.46 -18.64
CA GLY A 334 10.30 -4.55 -19.76
C GLY A 334 9.73 -3.13 -19.65
N LEU A 335 9.01 -2.76 -18.57
CA LEU A 335 8.61 -1.36 -18.32
C LEU A 335 9.75 -0.55 -17.67
N LEU A 336 10.35 -1.10 -16.60
CA LEU A 336 11.53 -0.52 -15.95
C LEU A 336 12.80 -0.66 -16.81
N ASP A 337 12.81 -1.66 -17.70
CA ASP A 337 13.91 -1.97 -18.62
C ASP A 337 13.60 -1.47 -20.06
N SER A 338 12.67 -0.51 -20.22
CA SER A 338 12.12 -0.16 -21.55
C SER A 338 13.11 0.61 -22.43
N GLU A 339 13.52 -0.03 -23.52
CA GLU A 339 14.39 0.59 -24.54
C GLU A 339 13.68 1.73 -25.31
N ILE A 340 12.34 1.80 -25.22
CA ILE A 340 11.47 2.82 -25.84
C ILE A 340 11.80 4.25 -25.38
N LEU A 341 12.33 4.43 -24.17
CA LEU A 341 12.79 5.72 -23.64
C LEU A 341 14.31 5.79 -23.39
N GLY A 342 15.05 4.73 -23.70
CA GLY A 342 16.52 4.69 -23.55
C GLY A 342 17.06 4.84 -22.11
N LEU A 343 16.20 4.65 -21.10
CA LEU A 343 16.52 4.89 -19.69
C LEU A 343 16.73 3.58 -18.93
N GLN A 344 18.00 3.17 -18.78
CA GLN A 344 18.45 2.16 -17.79
C GLN A 344 18.24 2.70 -16.37
N THR A 345 16.99 2.69 -15.93
CA THR A 345 16.51 3.51 -14.81
C THR A 345 17.05 2.99 -13.48
N LEU A 346 17.16 1.67 -13.33
CA LEU A 346 17.61 1.01 -12.11
C LEU A 346 19.13 1.15 -11.92
N GLU A 347 19.89 0.97 -12.99
CA GLU A 347 21.35 1.19 -13.03
C GLU A 347 21.68 2.66 -12.71
N HIS A 348 20.91 3.61 -13.25
CA HIS A 348 21.03 5.02 -12.91
C HIS A 348 20.71 5.33 -11.44
N VAL A 349 19.63 4.76 -10.89
CA VAL A 349 19.27 4.94 -9.48
C VAL A 349 20.33 4.34 -8.55
N LEU A 350 20.82 3.13 -8.84
CA LEU A 350 21.90 2.47 -8.11
C LEU A 350 23.18 3.32 -8.11
N ARG A 351 23.57 3.85 -9.28
CA ARG A 351 24.74 4.71 -9.43
C ARG A 351 24.61 6.02 -8.64
N VAL A 352 23.40 6.56 -8.46
CA VAL A 352 23.17 7.76 -7.64
C VAL A 352 23.11 7.41 -6.14
N SER A 353 22.38 6.37 -5.73
CA SER A 353 22.26 5.97 -4.31
C SER A 353 23.61 5.62 -3.69
N ARG A 354 24.50 4.95 -4.46
CA ARG A 354 25.89 4.65 -4.08
C ARG A 354 26.77 5.89 -3.87
N THR A 355 26.36 7.08 -4.31
CA THR A 355 27.07 8.33 -3.97
C THR A 355 26.58 8.99 -2.69
N TRP A 356 25.42 8.59 -2.14
CA TRP A 356 24.83 9.21 -0.95
C TRP A 356 25.34 8.55 0.34
N ASP A 357 26.44 9.07 0.86
CA ASP A 357 27.09 8.66 2.12
C ASP A 357 26.13 8.62 3.33
N SER A 358 25.06 9.41 3.29
CA SER A 358 24.01 9.37 4.31
C SER A 358 23.24 8.04 4.38
N VAL A 359 23.08 7.33 3.25
CA VAL A 359 22.42 6.01 3.19
C VAL A 359 23.23 4.96 3.96
N VAL A 360 24.57 5.09 3.94
CA VAL A 360 25.47 4.27 4.76
C VAL A 360 25.17 4.46 6.25
N SER A 361 24.87 5.69 6.68
CA SER A 361 24.52 5.99 8.09
C SER A 361 23.21 5.31 8.54
N LEU A 362 22.41 4.81 7.60
CA LEU A 362 21.20 4.01 7.83
C LEU A 362 21.44 2.48 7.76
N LEU A 363 22.66 2.00 7.54
CA LEU A 363 22.96 0.57 7.58
C LEU A 363 22.81 -0.02 9.01
N PRO A 364 22.50 -1.33 9.14
CA PRO A 364 22.41 -2.04 10.41
C PRO A 364 23.64 -1.89 11.30
N LYS A 365 23.43 -1.58 12.58
CA LYS A 365 24.45 -1.39 13.63
C LYS A 365 24.29 -2.41 14.75
N GLY A 366 25.41 -2.78 15.38
CA GLY A 366 25.49 -3.72 16.49
C GLY A 366 25.58 -5.20 16.09
N GLY A 367 25.60 -5.49 14.78
CA GLY A 367 25.81 -6.84 14.24
C GLY A 367 24.87 -7.90 14.82
N GLU A 368 25.38 -9.14 14.92
CA GLU A 368 24.61 -10.34 15.26
C GLU A 368 24.02 -10.28 16.69
N THR A 369 24.67 -9.57 17.62
CA THR A 369 24.15 -9.30 18.97
C THR A 369 22.85 -8.51 18.98
N ILE A 370 22.62 -7.66 17.99
CA ILE A 370 21.40 -6.85 17.86
C ILE A 370 20.42 -7.49 16.88
N TRP A 371 20.87 -7.88 15.70
CA TRP A 371 19.99 -8.25 14.58
C TRP A 371 19.74 -9.75 14.45
N GLY A 372 20.43 -10.58 15.24
CA GLY A 372 20.40 -12.03 15.11
C GLY A 372 21.48 -12.60 14.18
N ASP A 373 21.58 -13.92 14.16
CA ASP A 373 22.56 -14.71 13.43
C ASP A 373 21.88 -15.66 12.42
N LEU A 374 22.46 -16.83 12.12
CA LEU A 374 21.86 -17.80 11.20
C LEU A 374 20.63 -18.51 11.77
N ASP A 375 20.51 -18.63 13.09
CA ASP A 375 19.51 -19.46 13.77
C ASP A 375 18.57 -18.68 14.70
N TRP A 376 19.06 -17.59 15.32
CA TRP A 376 18.33 -16.80 16.31
C TRP A 376 18.09 -15.34 15.85
N SER A 377 17.02 -14.72 16.37
CA SER A 377 16.76 -13.27 16.23
C SER A 377 15.90 -12.72 17.38
N PRO A 378 16.00 -11.41 17.72
CA PRO A 378 15.14 -10.78 18.71
C PRO A 378 13.65 -10.97 18.42
N GLU A 379 13.29 -10.98 17.13
CA GLU A 379 11.92 -11.11 16.61
C GLU A 379 11.38 -12.55 16.63
N GLU A 380 12.14 -13.57 17.06
CA GLU A 380 11.71 -14.97 16.95
C GLU A 380 10.34 -15.24 17.61
N GLY A 381 9.42 -15.86 16.87
CA GLY A 381 8.03 -16.05 17.32
C GLY A 381 7.13 -14.81 17.15
N HIS A 382 7.60 -13.75 16.49
CA HIS A 382 6.74 -12.79 15.84
C HIS A 382 5.80 -13.53 14.87
N ALA A 383 4.53 -13.15 14.85
CA ALA A 383 3.54 -13.70 13.95
C ALA A 383 2.93 -12.58 13.11
N CYS A 384 3.07 -12.63 11.79
CA CYS A 384 2.43 -11.68 10.87
C CYS A 384 0.90 -11.85 10.76
N GLN A 385 0.26 -12.44 11.77
CA GLN A 385 -1.15 -12.20 11.99
C GLN A 385 -1.34 -10.71 12.27
N LEU A 386 -2.22 -10.04 11.52
CA LEU A 386 -2.62 -8.67 11.81
C LEU A 386 -3.48 -8.69 13.08
N VAL A 387 -2.82 -8.58 14.24
CA VAL A 387 -3.37 -9.00 15.54
C VAL A 387 -4.58 -8.17 15.96
N LYS A 388 -5.76 -8.80 15.96
CA LYS A 388 -6.84 -8.45 16.88
C LYS A 388 -6.35 -8.74 18.32
N LYS A 389 -5.85 -7.73 19.03
CA LYS A 389 -5.67 -7.78 20.50
C LYS A 389 -6.68 -6.84 21.13
N GLY A 390 -7.89 -7.36 21.37
CA GLY A 390 -8.79 -6.77 22.36
C GLY A 390 -8.33 -7.16 23.75
N ASN A 391 -8.28 -6.18 24.66
CA ASN A 391 -8.20 -6.27 26.12
C ASN A 391 -7.81 -7.63 26.73
N PHE A 392 -6.53 -7.85 27.01
CA PHE A 392 -6.13 -8.77 28.08
C PHE A 392 -6.38 -8.10 29.43
N GLN A 393 -7.49 -8.44 30.08
CA GLN A 393 -7.77 -8.05 31.45
C GLN A 393 -7.22 -9.13 32.39
N CYS A 394 -6.25 -8.79 33.24
CA CYS A 394 -5.56 -9.77 34.08
C CYS A 394 -6.44 -10.23 35.26
N SER A 395 -7.02 -11.43 35.16
CA SER A 395 -7.56 -12.18 36.30
C SER A 395 -6.53 -13.18 36.82
N PRO A 396 -6.14 -13.15 38.10
CA PRO A 396 -5.16 -14.08 38.66
C PRO A 396 -5.81 -15.37 39.14
N ASN A 397 -6.14 -16.28 38.21
CA ASN A 397 -6.32 -17.72 38.46
C ASN A 397 -6.58 -18.45 37.13
N ASP A 398 -5.60 -19.25 36.67
CA ASP A 398 -5.89 -20.50 35.96
C ASP A 398 -4.70 -21.46 36.11
N ASN A 399 -4.98 -22.77 36.17
CA ASN A 399 -4.02 -23.74 36.72
C ASN A 399 -3.12 -24.42 35.67
N TYR A 400 -1.91 -24.77 36.12
CA TYR A 400 -1.00 -25.68 35.43
C TYR A 400 -1.58 -27.12 35.38
N THR A 401 -2.38 -27.46 34.36
CA THR A 401 -2.54 -28.85 33.83
C THR A 401 -3.29 -28.89 32.49
N ASP A 402 -2.63 -28.58 31.37
CA ASP A 402 -2.84 -29.36 30.13
C ASP A 402 -1.61 -29.32 29.21
N ALA A 403 -0.47 -29.76 29.76
CA ALA A 403 0.81 -29.77 29.07
C ALA A 403 1.19 -31.18 28.56
N MET A 404 0.36 -31.81 27.69
CA MET A 404 0.82 -32.86 26.75
C MET A 404 -0.26 -33.32 25.74
N ARG A 405 -0.36 -32.64 24.58
CA ARG A 405 -0.72 -33.23 23.27
C ARG A 405 -0.53 -32.21 22.13
N GLY A 406 0.12 -32.61 21.03
CA GLY A 406 0.14 -31.83 19.78
C GLY A 406 1.35 -30.93 19.51
N PHE A 407 2.58 -31.32 19.91
CA PHE A 407 3.78 -30.65 19.42
C PHE A 407 4.01 -30.94 17.92
N GLN A 408 3.45 -30.10 17.04
CA GLN A 408 4.10 -29.80 15.77
C GLN A 408 5.11 -28.67 16.02
N ILE A 409 6.39 -28.95 15.81
CA ILE A 409 7.43 -27.91 15.82
C ILE A 409 7.24 -27.08 14.56
N LYS A 410 6.62 -25.90 14.71
CA LYS A 410 6.49 -24.93 13.65
C LYS A 410 7.86 -24.27 13.44
N GLU A 411 8.46 -24.44 12.27
CA GLU A 411 9.80 -23.93 11.97
C GLU A 411 9.87 -22.41 12.20
N THR A 412 10.86 -21.94 12.98
CA THR A 412 11.00 -20.52 13.30
C THR A 412 11.72 -19.76 12.20
N GLU A 413 11.10 -18.68 11.72
CA GLU A 413 11.63 -17.82 10.66
C GLU A 413 12.94 -17.14 11.06
N LYS A 414 13.93 -17.18 10.17
CA LYS A 414 15.33 -16.85 10.48
C LYS A 414 15.72 -15.41 10.16
N TYR A 415 15.12 -14.45 10.87
CA TYR A 415 15.30 -13.01 10.62
C TYR A 415 16.74 -12.48 10.77
N GLY A 416 17.66 -13.18 11.46
CA GLY A 416 19.07 -12.77 11.54
C GLY A 416 19.83 -12.86 10.19
N ARG A 417 19.27 -13.61 9.24
CA ARG A 417 19.67 -13.64 7.82
C ARG A 417 19.13 -12.37 7.15
N ILE A 418 20.02 -11.44 6.78
CA ILE A 418 19.65 -10.14 6.18
C ILE A 418 19.47 -10.26 4.66
N ILE A 419 20.33 -11.04 4.01
CA ILE A 419 20.17 -11.50 2.62
C ILE A 419 20.32 -13.02 2.59
N SER A 420 19.44 -13.70 1.85
CA SER A 420 19.54 -15.12 1.51
C SER A 420 19.38 -15.30 0.00
N PHE A 421 20.04 -16.29 -0.60
CA PHE A 421 19.95 -16.59 -2.03
C PHE A 421 19.07 -17.82 -2.30
N GLY A 422 17.86 -17.62 -2.79
CA GLY A 422 16.84 -18.66 -2.96
C GLY A 422 16.04 -18.97 -1.69
N LYS A 423 14.81 -19.49 -1.88
CA LYS A 423 13.87 -19.78 -0.78
C LYS A 423 14.34 -20.90 0.14
N GLU A 424 14.86 -22.00 -0.42
CA GLU A 424 15.30 -23.16 0.37
C GLU A 424 16.42 -22.76 1.34
N GLU A 425 17.42 -22.04 0.85
CA GLU A 425 18.55 -21.51 1.62
C GLU A 425 18.12 -20.50 2.72
N SER A 426 17.03 -19.75 2.51
CA SER A 426 16.48 -18.88 3.55
C SER A 426 15.82 -19.64 4.70
N GLN A 427 15.56 -20.95 4.53
CA GLN A 427 14.93 -21.84 5.51
C GLN A 427 15.87 -22.94 6.06
N LEU A 428 16.94 -23.34 5.33
CA LEU A 428 17.85 -24.42 5.75
C LEU A 428 18.44 -24.23 7.17
N PRO A 429 18.64 -25.32 7.95
CA PRO A 429 19.39 -25.27 9.21
C PRO A 429 20.83 -24.78 9.00
N SER A 430 21.39 -24.03 9.96
CA SER A 430 22.76 -23.49 9.87
C SER A 430 23.84 -24.55 9.60
N SER A 431 23.66 -25.77 10.12
CA SER A 431 24.56 -26.91 9.91
C SER A 431 24.63 -27.43 8.47
N GLN A 432 23.76 -26.95 7.58
CA GLN A 432 23.72 -27.28 6.15
C GLN A 432 24.12 -26.09 5.25
N ILE A 433 24.38 -24.92 5.84
CA ILE A 433 24.86 -23.74 5.11
C ILE A 433 26.40 -23.81 5.04
N PRO A 434 27.01 -23.81 3.83
CA PRO A 434 28.47 -23.75 3.71
C PRO A 434 28.96 -22.37 4.16
N ILE A 435 29.69 -22.33 5.26
CA ILE A 435 30.30 -21.10 5.79
C ILE A 435 31.54 -20.80 4.95
N LEU A 436 31.39 -20.03 3.86
CA LEU A 436 32.53 -19.52 3.11
C LEU A 436 33.26 -18.47 3.96
N ASN A 437 34.58 -18.53 4.02
CA ASN A 437 35.34 -17.66 4.92
C ASN A 437 35.43 -16.27 4.29
N SER A 438 34.97 -15.19 4.95
CA SER A 438 34.81 -13.87 4.28
C SER A 438 36.12 -13.25 3.75
N LYS A 439 37.28 -13.80 4.15
CA LYS A 439 38.59 -13.49 3.57
C LYS A 439 38.84 -14.07 2.17
N GLU A 440 38.18 -15.17 1.80
CA GLU A 440 38.34 -15.81 0.48
C GLU A 440 37.66 -15.00 -0.62
N LEU A 441 36.52 -14.36 -0.29
CA LEU A 441 35.87 -13.33 -1.12
C LEU A 441 36.79 -12.14 -1.45
N LEU A 442 37.75 -11.82 -0.57
CA LEU A 442 38.71 -10.72 -0.73
C LEU A 442 40.02 -11.13 -1.46
N HIS A 443 40.17 -12.41 -1.84
CA HIS A 443 41.33 -12.91 -2.60
C HIS A 443 41.04 -13.20 -4.08
N GLY A 444 39.84 -12.87 -4.57
CA GLY A 444 39.57 -12.76 -6.01
C GLY A 444 40.30 -11.55 -6.59
N SER A 445 41.48 -11.77 -7.19
CA SER A 445 42.23 -10.72 -7.89
C SER A 445 41.41 -10.14 -9.03
N ALA A 446 41.24 -8.81 -9.07
CA ALA A 446 40.72 -8.13 -10.25
C ALA A 446 41.69 -8.34 -11.41
N THR A 447 41.31 -9.17 -12.38
CA THR A 447 42.10 -9.44 -13.60
C THR A 447 41.64 -8.52 -14.72
N GLU A 448 42.59 -7.89 -15.40
CA GLU A 448 42.31 -7.07 -16.57
C GLU A 448 41.79 -7.94 -17.73
N THR A 449 40.50 -7.86 -18.07
CA THR A 449 39.98 -7.65 -19.45
C THR A 449 38.48 -7.96 -19.60
N VAL A 450 37.69 -6.94 -19.95
CA VAL A 450 36.40 -7.10 -20.66
C VAL A 450 36.29 -6.04 -21.75
N ASN A 451 35.81 -6.42 -22.94
CA ASN A 451 35.78 -5.56 -24.13
C ASN A 451 34.90 -4.30 -23.98
N SER A 452 35.43 -3.15 -24.42
CA SER A 452 34.81 -1.83 -24.34
C SER A 452 33.69 -1.55 -25.37
N SER A 453 32.99 -2.57 -25.84
CA SER A 453 31.99 -2.47 -26.92
C SER A 453 30.56 -2.13 -26.46
N CYS A 454 30.21 -2.38 -25.21
CA CYS A 454 28.84 -2.18 -24.70
C CYS A 454 28.54 -0.71 -24.35
N ARG A 455 27.67 -0.07 -25.16
CA ARG A 455 27.06 1.22 -24.81
C ARG A 455 25.97 1.01 -23.75
N GLY A 456 26.14 1.62 -22.59
CA GLY A 456 25.24 1.49 -21.44
C GLY A 456 25.85 2.14 -20.19
N VAL A 457 25.02 2.37 -19.18
CA VAL A 457 25.39 2.98 -17.89
C VAL A 457 26.47 2.14 -17.21
N TRP A 458 27.51 2.80 -16.68
CA TRP A 458 28.54 2.14 -15.88
C TRP A 458 28.16 2.13 -14.38
N THR A 459 28.42 1.00 -13.74
CA THR A 459 28.29 0.72 -12.30
C THR A 459 29.50 -0.10 -11.83
N GLU A 460 29.76 -0.21 -10.52
CA GLU A 460 30.88 -1.04 -10.02
C GLU A 460 30.72 -2.53 -10.37
N TYR A 461 29.50 -3.01 -10.70
CA TYR A 461 29.29 -4.36 -11.20
C TYR A 461 29.93 -4.62 -12.57
N ASP A 462 30.23 -3.58 -13.35
CA ASP A 462 30.93 -3.71 -14.64
C ASP A 462 32.45 -3.88 -14.47
N GLU A 463 32.99 -3.69 -13.25
CA GLU A 463 34.37 -4.02 -12.87
C GLU A 463 34.49 -5.46 -12.30
N MET A 464 33.38 -6.20 -12.19
CA MET A 464 33.31 -7.54 -11.59
C MET A 464 33.07 -8.65 -12.63
N ASP A 465 33.62 -9.83 -12.36
CA ASP A 465 33.49 -10.99 -13.24
C ASP A 465 32.29 -11.90 -12.87
N ARG A 466 31.90 -12.80 -13.80
CA ARG A 466 30.75 -13.70 -13.58
C ARG A 466 31.01 -14.80 -12.55
N GLU A 467 32.26 -15.14 -12.24
CA GLU A 467 32.61 -16.07 -11.16
C GLU A 467 32.42 -15.41 -9.79
N SER A 468 32.76 -14.12 -9.63
CA SER A 468 32.45 -13.35 -8.42
C SER A 468 30.95 -13.29 -8.13
N PHE A 469 30.10 -13.13 -9.15
CA PHE A 469 28.63 -13.18 -8.95
C PHE A 469 28.13 -14.56 -8.50
N ARG A 470 28.75 -15.65 -8.99
CA ARG A 470 28.44 -17.01 -8.52
C ARG A 470 28.88 -17.19 -7.08
N LYS A 471 30.13 -16.84 -6.73
CA LYS A 471 30.67 -16.92 -5.35
C LYS A 471 29.81 -16.17 -4.33
N ILE A 472 29.28 -15.00 -4.70
CA ILE A 472 28.34 -14.24 -3.84
C ILE A 472 27.06 -15.05 -3.56
N ALA A 473 26.50 -15.71 -4.56
CA ALA A 473 25.28 -16.52 -4.42
C ALA A 473 25.55 -17.89 -3.76
N GLU A 474 26.70 -18.50 -4.02
CA GLU A 474 27.17 -19.79 -3.44
C GLU A 474 27.43 -19.70 -1.94
N ASN A 475 27.81 -18.52 -1.43
CA ASN A 475 27.88 -18.24 0.01
C ASN A 475 26.48 -18.21 0.69
N LYS A 476 25.38 -18.25 -0.10
CA LYS A 476 23.97 -18.48 0.28
C LYS A 476 23.31 -17.49 1.25
N VAL A 477 23.94 -17.10 2.36
CA VAL A 477 23.32 -16.30 3.43
C VAL A 477 24.30 -15.27 4.00
N TYR A 478 23.81 -14.05 4.22
CA TYR A 478 24.56 -12.94 4.82
C TYR A 478 23.84 -12.43 6.07
N THR A 479 24.55 -12.41 7.20
CA THR A 479 24.08 -11.84 8.47
C THR A 479 24.36 -10.33 8.51
N SER A 480 23.86 -9.65 9.54
CA SER A 480 24.18 -8.25 9.85
C SER A 480 25.68 -7.94 10.02
N LYS A 481 26.54 -8.96 10.10
CA LYS A 481 28.00 -8.85 10.15
C LYS A 481 28.63 -9.05 8.77
N THR A 482 28.34 -10.16 8.09
CA THR A 482 28.94 -10.48 6.79
C THR A 482 28.40 -9.61 5.66
N ILE A 483 27.24 -8.97 5.82
CA ILE A 483 26.68 -8.05 4.84
C ILE A 483 27.60 -6.84 4.55
N LEU A 484 28.40 -6.41 5.52
CA LEU A 484 29.33 -5.29 5.33
C LEU A 484 30.57 -5.72 4.51
N ASP A 485 31.01 -6.97 4.64
CA ASP A 485 32.04 -7.54 3.77
C ASP A 485 31.52 -7.71 2.33
N LEU A 486 30.24 -8.09 2.16
CA LEU A 486 29.60 -8.09 0.84
C LEU A 486 29.55 -6.69 0.23
N LEU A 487 29.15 -5.66 0.99
CA LEU A 487 29.11 -4.27 0.50
C LEU A 487 30.50 -3.72 0.18
N ARG A 488 31.55 -4.12 0.91
CA ARG A 488 32.95 -3.79 0.56
C ARG A 488 33.33 -4.35 -0.81
N PHE A 489 32.85 -5.55 -1.13
CA PHE A 489 33.15 -6.23 -2.39
C PHE A 489 32.31 -5.68 -3.58
N VAL A 490 31.01 -5.43 -3.40
CA VAL A 490 30.12 -5.00 -4.51
C VAL A 490 29.96 -3.49 -4.70
N ALA A 491 30.37 -2.69 -3.70
CA ALA A 491 30.30 -1.23 -3.73
C ALA A 491 31.57 -0.59 -3.09
N PRO A 492 32.79 -0.98 -3.51
CA PRO A 492 34.04 -0.63 -2.82
C PRO A 492 34.23 0.88 -2.67
N LYS A 493 33.93 1.65 -3.72
CA LYS A 493 34.03 3.13 -3.72
C LYS A 493 33.06 3.76 -2.70
N THR A 494 31.90 3.15 -2.45
CA THR A 494 30.95 3.58 -1.40
C THR A 494 31.48 3.25 -0.01
N MET A 495 32.00 2.03 0.19
CA MET A 495 32.48 1.58 1.49
C MET A 495 33.81 2.22 1.91
N GLN A 496 34.68 2.56 0.95
CA GLN A 496 35.90 3.33 1.22
C GLN A 496 35.58 4.71 1.81
N ARG A 497 34.55 5.40 1.27
CA ARG A 497 34.04 6.64 1.88
C ARG A 497 33.39 6.36 3.24
N ALA A 498 32.54 5.34 3.33
CA ALA A 498 31.86 4.94 4.56
C ALA A 498 32.80 4.83 5.77
N GLU A 499 33.93 4.13 5.64
CA GLU A 499 34.81 3.80 6.76
C GLU A 499 35.49 5.03 7.43
N THR A 500 35.41 6.19 6.78
CA THR A 500 35.82 7.50 7.34
C THR A 500 34.83 8.08 8.34
N HIS A 501 33.53 7.80 8.20
CA HIS A 501 32.43 8.53 8.89
C HIS A 501 31.29 7.65 9.43
N PHE A 502 31.25 6.37 9.09
CA PHE A 502 30.28 5.39 9.55
C PHE A 502 30.91 4.41 10.55
N SER A 503 30.07 3.89 11.45
CA SER A 503 30.41 2.85 12.40
C SER A 503 29.18 1.98 12.69
N HIS A 504 29.44 0.70 12.96
CA HIS A 504 28.43 -0.36 13.05
C HIS A 504 28.66 -1.32 14.22
N GLY A 505 29.65 -1.03 15.08
CA GLY A 505 30.08 -1.92 16.13
C GLY A 505 29.25 -1.79 17.40
N ILE A 506 29.79 -2.40 18.46
CA ILE A 506 29.40 -2.19 19.85
C ILE A 506 30.70 -1.91 20.59
N ALA A 507 30.77 -0.80 21.32
CA ALA A 507 31.98 -0.49 22.09
C ALA A 507 32.10 -1.44 23.28
N ASP A 508 33.25 -2.09 23.47
CA ASP A 508 33.56 -2.82 24.72
C ASP A 508 33.77 -1.86 25.90
N ASN A 509 34.45 -0.74 25.62
CA ASN A 509 34.74 0.34 26.54
C ASN A 509 34.46 1.69 25.87
N LEU A 510 33.50 2.47 26.37
CA LEU A 510 33.17 3.80 25.84
C LEU A 510 34.11 4.91 26.37
N ASP A 511 35.13 4.54 27.14
CA ASP A 511 36.23 5.39 27.60
C ASP A 511 37.53 5.17 26.78
N ASP A 512 37.46 4.43 25.68
CA ASP A 512 38.56 4.26 24.71
C ASP A 512 38.64 5.51 23.78
N PRO A 513 39.78 6.22 23.71
CA PRO A 513 39.91 7.46 22.94
C PRO A 513 39.56 7.37 21.46
N LYS A 514 39.53 6.18 20.84
CA LYS A 514 39.10 6.06 19.43
C LYS A 514 37.65 6.52 19.22
N TYR A 515 36.80 6.44 20.24
CA TYR A 515 35.40 6.90 20.21
C TYR A 515 35.26 8.44 20.25
N GLU A 516 36.36 9.17 20.46
CA GLU A 516 36.42 10.63 20.23
C GLU A 516 36.41 10.96 18.72
N HIS A 517 36.65 10.01 17.82
CA HIS A 517 36.58 10.26 16.38
C HIS A 517 35.12 10.34 15.88
N TYR A 518 34.82 11.36 15.07
CA TYR A 518 33.46 11.70 14.63
C TYR A 518 32.66 10.57 13.96
N LYS A 519 33.34 9.55 13.41
CA LYS A 519 32.69 8.37 12.79
C LYS A 519 31.88 7.50 13.76
N TYR A 520 32.11 7.64 15.07
CA TYR A 520 31.41 6.89 16.12
C TYR A 520 30.18 7.61 16.68
N TRP A 521 30.06 8.93 16.48
CA TRP A 521 29.02 9.76 17.09
C TRP A 521 27.61 9.50 16.54
N SER A 522 27.52 8.91 15.34
CA SER A 522 26.28 8.45 14.72
C SER A 522 25.84 7.05 15.18
N ASN A 523 26.67 6.29 15.92
CA ASN A 523 26.32 4.97 16.42
C ASN A 523 25.98 5.01 17.93
N PRO A 524 24.71 4.84 18.34
CA PRO A 524 24.31 4.84 19.75
C PRO A 524 24.83 3.64 20.57
N LEU A 525 25.47 2.65 19.92
CA LEU A 525 26.17 1.53 20.56
C LEU A 525 27.69 1.74 20.68
N GLU A 526 28.22 2.83 20.15
CA GLU A 526 29.62 3.26 20.26
C GLU A 526 29.77 4.69 20.82
N THR A 527 28.66 5.30 21.25
CA THR A 527 28.59 6.67 21.79
C THR A 527 27.77 6.72 23.08
N LYS A 528 28.20 7.56 24.03
CA LYS A 528 27.46 7.91 25.25
C LYS A 528 26.44 9.02 24.97
N LEU A 529 25.36 9.10 25.74
CA LEU A 529 24.55 10.32 25.83
C LEU A 529 25.37 11.50 26.42
N PRO A 530 24.92 12.75 26.24
CA PRO A 530 25.51 13.92 26.90
C PRO A 530 25.34 13.88 28.42
N ASP A 531 26.17 14.62 29.17
CA ASP A 531 26.04 14.74 30.63
C ASP A 531 24.95 15.76 31.01
N ALA A 532 23.70 15.36 30.76
CA ALA A 532 22.52 16.21 30.91
C ALA A 532 21.40 15.46 31.63
N ALA A 533 21.51 15.31 32.96
CA ALA A 533 20.52 14.60 33.77
C ALA A 533 19.11 15.22 33.71
N ASP A 534 19.01 16.56 33.65
CA ASP A 534 17.74 17.30 33.51
C ASP A 534 17.08 17.16 32.12
N MET A 535 17.77 16.55 31.15
CA MET A 535 17.27 16.39 29.79
C MET A 535 16.35 15.17 29.70
N GLU A 536 15.35 15.25 28.84
CA GLU A 536 14.43 14.13 28.55
C GLU A 536 14.55 13.69 27.10
N ILE A 537 14.60 12.37 26.87
CA ILE A 537 14.65 11.76 25.54
C ILE A 537 13.38 10.95 25.33
N TYR A 538 12.74 11.13 24.18
CA TYR A 538 11.53 10.42 23.81
C TYR A 538 11.75 9.69 22.49
N CYS A 539 11.33 8.42 22.43
CA CYS A 539 11.24 7.64 21.20
C CYS A 539 9.77 7.52 20.79
N LEU A 540 9.36 8.30 19.79
CA LEU A 540 7.99 8.34 19.24
C LEU A 540 7.98 7.61 17.89
N TYR A 541 7.29 6.49 17.77
CA TYR A 541 7.26 5.72 16.51
C TYR A 541 5.97 4.94 16.30
N GLY A 542 5.70 4.60 15.05
CA GLY A 542 4.54 3.82 14.65
C GLY A 542 4.72 2.32 14.88
N VAL A 543 3.61 1.63 15.15
CA VAL A 543 3.57 0.17 15.31
C VAL A 543 2.30 -0.42 14.70
N GLY A 544 2.32 -1.70 14.38
CA GLY A 544 1.25 -2.41 13.68
C GLY A 544 1.35 -2.40 12.15
N ILE A 545 2.50 -2.01 11.58
CA ILE A 545 2.72 -1.99 10.13
C ILE A 545 3.81 -3.01 9.72
N PRO A 546 3.52 -3.94 8.78
CA PRO A 546 4.53 -4.82 8.20
C PRO A 546 5.68 -4.03 7.56
N THR A 547 6.87 -4.17 8.13
CA THR A 547 8.07 -3.38 7.81
C THR A 547 9.22 -4.29 7.37
N GLU A 548 9.97 -3.89 6.34
CA GLU A 548 10.98 -4.74 5.67
C GLU A 548 12.15 -5.12 6.61
N ARG A 549 12.40 -6.43 6.78
CA ARG A 549 13.37 -6.97 7.75
C ARG A 549 14.56 -7.70 7.13
N SER A 550 14.32 -8.46 6.06
CA SER A 550 15.37 -9.16 5.29
C SER A 550 14.84 -9.62 3.93
N TYR A 551 15.76 -10.03 3.05
CA TYR A 551 15.50 -10.21 1.62
C TYR A 551 15.96 -11.57 1.10
N VAL A 552 15.14 -12.20 0.27
CA VAL A 552 15.53 -13.36 -0.55
C VAL A 552 15.86 -12.85 -1.96
N TYR A 553 17.03 -13.21 -2.46
CA TYR A 553 17.58 -12.81 -3.74
C TYR A 553 17.77 -14.00 -4.69
N LYS A 554 17.85 -13.72 -5.99
CA LYS A 554 18.34 -14.65 -7.01
C LYS A 554 19.23 -13.93 -8.01
N LEU A 555 20.08 -14.70 -8.70
CA LEU A 555 20.87 -14.19 -9.82
C LEU A 555 19.95 -13.78 -10.99
N SER A 556 20.41 -12.79 -11.75
CA SER A 556 19.72 -12.26 -12.92
C SER A 556 19.97 -13.17 -14.15
N PRO A 557 18.95 -13.85 -14.72
CA PRO A 557 19.10 -14.64 -15.95
C PRO A 557 19.27 -13.81 -17.24
N ASN A 558 19.47 -12.49 -17.14
CA ASN A 558 19.72 -11.65 -18.32
C ASN A 558 21.21 -11.66 -18.67
N ASP A 559 21.58 -12.21 -19.82
CA ASP A 559 22.90 -12.04 -20.43
C ASP A 559 23.10 -10.66 -21.09
N LYS A 560 22.24 -9.67 -20.79
CA LYS A 560 22.41 -8.28 -21.25
C LYS A 560 23.62 -7.66 -20.57
N CYS A 561 24.60 -7.27 -21.38
CA CYS A 561 25.76 -6.49 -20.96
C CYS A 561 25.32 -5.22 -20.19
N LYS A 562 25.96 -4.93 -19.05
CA LYS A 562 25.65 -3.81 -18.15
C LYS A 562 24.22 -3.84 -17.58
N SER A 563 23.95 -4.84 -16.72
CA SER A 563 22.70 -4.92 -15.95
C SER A 563 22.96 -5.45 -14.53
N ILE A 564 22.11 -5.09 -13.57
CA ILE A 564 22.30 -5.45 -12.16
C ILE A 564 22.22 -6.99 -11.97
N PRO A 565 23.26 -7.66 -11.43
CA PRO A 565 23.35 -9.12 -11.41
C PRO A 565 22.46 -9.79 -10.35
N PHE A 566 21.99 -9.05 -9.35
CA PHE A 566 21.16 -9.55 -8.24
C PHE A 566 19.77 -8.91 -8.27
N ARG A 567 18.73 -9.74 -8.16
CA ARG A 567 17.33 -9.29 -8.07
C ARG A 567 16.61 -9.94 -6.89
N ILE A 568 15.65 -9.24 -6.27
CA ILE A 568 14.79 -9.83 -5.24
C ILE A 568 13.99 -10.99 -5.86
N ASP A 569 13.92 -12.12 -5.15
CA ASP A 569 13.20 -13.30 -5.60
C ASP A 569 11.70 -13.20 -5.26
N THR A 570 10.94 -12.55 -6.13
CA THR A 570 9.49 -12.41 -5.97
C THR A 570 8.70 -13.73 -5.98
N SER A 571 9.31 -14.85 -6.39
CA SER A 571 8.74 -16.21 -6.27
C SER A 571 9.01 -16.88 -4.92
N ALA A 572 9.90 -16.32 -4.09
CA ALA A 572 10.08 -16.75 -2.71
C ALA A 572 8.97 -16.18 -1.81
N ASP A 573 7.79 -16.79 -1.86
CA ASP A 573 6.68 -16.52 -0.95
C ASP A 573 6.54 -17.63 0.11
N GLY A 574 6.23 -17.25 1.34
CA GLY A 574 5.93 -18.17 2.44
C GLY A 574 4.44 -18.51 2.54
N ASP A 575 4.09 -19.45 3.41
CA ASP A 575 2.70 -19.88 3.61
C ASP A 575 1.79 -18.75 4.12
N GLN A 576 0.47 -18.99 4.22
CA GLN A 576 -0.52 -18.01 4.65
C GLN A 576 -0.27 -17.40 6.05
N ASN A 577 0.50 -18.09 6.91
CA ASN A 577 0.88 -17.62 8.25
C ASN A 577 2.36 -17.17 8.34
N SER A 578 3.09 -17.12 7.23
CA SER A 578 4.50 -16.71 7.17
C SER A 578 4.65 -15.21 6.88
N CYS A 579 5.67 -14.62 7.46
CA CYS A 579 6.10 -13.24 7.25
C CYS A 579 6.93 -13.03 5.97
N LEU A 580 7.38 -14.10 5.30
CA LEU A 580 7.97 -14.01 3.96
C LEU A 580 6.85 -13.75 2.94
N LYS A 581 6.90 -12.60 2.25
CA LYS A 581 5.94 -12.21 1.20
C LYS A 581 6.69 -11.62 0.01
N GLY A 582 6.70 -12.33 -1.12
CA GLY A 582 7.28 -11.87 -2.39
C GLY A 582 8.78 -11.56 -2.33
N GLY A 583 9.57 -12.42 -1.68
CA GLY A 583 11.03 -12.24 -1.54
C GLY A 583 11.46 -11.32 -0.40
N VAL A 584 10.54 -10.85 0.45
CA VAL A 584 10.85 -9.98 1.59
C VAL A 584 10.21 -10.53 2.87
N TYR A 585 10.98 -10.63 3.95
CA TYR A 585 10.46 -10.90 5.29
C TYR A 585 10.03 -9.60 5.95
N PHE A 586 8.87 -9.60 6.60
CA PHE A 586 8.30 -8.45 7.32
C PHE A 586 8.29 -8.67 8.84
N VAL A 587 8.44 -7.59 9.61
CA VAL A 587 8.22 -7.56 11.07
C VAL A 587 7.43 -6.30 11.46
N ASP A 588 7.12 -6.15 12.75
CA ASP A 588 6.47 -4.94 13.26
C ASP A 588 7.37 -3.69 13.17
N GLY A 589 6.76 -2.55 12.86
CA GLY A 589 7.44 -1.27 12.60
C GLY A 589 6.49 -0.18 12.09
N ASP A 590 7.08 0.86 11.52
CA ASP A 590 6.38 2.07 11.03
C ASP A 590 6.28 2.16 9.49
N GLU A 591 6.36 1.04 8.75
CA GLU A 591 6.54 0.94 7.28
C GLU A 591 8.01 1.03 6.82
N SER A 592 8.86 1.82 7.48
CA SER A 592 10.25 2.05 7.07
C SER A 592 11.30 1.59 8.09
N VAL A 593 11.00 1.71 9.38
CA VAL A 593 11.90 1.41 10.50
C VAL A 593 11.30 0.28 11.35
N PRO A 594 11.96 -0.88 11.47
CA PRO A 594 11.52 -1.94 12.39
C PRO A 594 11.49 -1.48 13.84
N VAL A 595 10.54 -1.99 14.64
CA VAL A 595 10.40 -1.73 16.09
C VAL A 595 11.74 -1.90 16.84
N LEU A 596 12.54 -2.90 16.46
CA LEU A 596 13.89 -3.12 17.00
C LEU A 596 14.78 -1.87 16.91
N SER A 597 14.80 -1.20 15.76
CA SER A 597 15.66 -0.05 15.50
C SER A 597 15.14 1.23 16.15
N ALA A 598 13.82 1.40 16.23
CA ALA A 598 13.21 2.57 16.83
C ALA A 598 13.16 2.52 18.37
N GLY A 599 12.80 1.38 18.94
CA GLY A 599 12.52 1.25 20.37
C GLY A 599 13.72 0.87 21.24
N PHE A 600 14.66 0.05 20.76
CA PHE A 600 15.63 -0.65 21.65
C PHE A 600 16.48 0.29 22.51
N MET A 601 16.90 1.43 21.97
CA MET A 601 17.72 2.38 22.73
C MET A 601 16.93 3.02 23.88
N CYS A 602 15.67 3.46 23.68
CA CYS A 602 14.83 3.92 24.80
C CYS A 602 14.36 2.77 25.72
N ALA A 603 14.22 1.54 25.20
CA ALA A 603 13.71 0.38 25.95
C ALA A 603 14.73 -0.18 26.94
N LYS A 604 15.98 -0.33 26.49
CA LYS A 604 17.03 -1.09 27.20
C LYS A 604 18.41 -0.43 27.12
N GLY A 605 18.79 0.15 25.98
CA GLY A 605 20.12 0.73 25.79
C GLY A 605 20.42 1.92 26.72
N TRP A 606 19.48 2.84 26.84
CA TRP A 606 19.56 4.07 27.64
C TRP A 606 18.60 4.10 28.83
N ARG A 607 17.85 3.01 29.09
CA ARG A 607 16.81 3.01 30.13
C ARG A 607 17.44 3.02 31.53
N GLY A 608 17.40 4.19 32.18
CA GLY A 608 18.10 4.45 33.44
C GLY A 608 19.62 4.58 33.26
N ARG A 609 20.38 4.47 34.36
CA ARG A 609 21.85 4.64 34.31
C ARG A 609 22.56 3.42 33.74
N THR A 610 22.86 3.47 32.45
CA THR A 610 23.66 2.46 31.72
C THR A 610 25.01 3.06 31.31
N ARG A 611 25.93 2.25 30.74
CA ARG A 611 27.16 2.77 30.14
C ARG A 611 26.93 3.71 28.95
N PHE A 612 25.78 3.58 28.28
CA PHE A 612 25.36 4.46 27.19
C PHE A 612 24.63 5.70 27.70
N ASN A 613 23.99 5.63 28.87
CA ASN A 613 23.33 6.75 29.57
C ASN A 613 23.96 6.97 30.96
N PRO A 614 25.17 7.55 31.04
CA PRO A 614 25.91 7.66 32.30
C PRO A 614 25.27 8.68 33.28
N SER A 615 24.71 9.77 32.75
CA SER A 615 23.96 10.79 33.49
C SER A 615 22.69 10.22 34.13
N GLY A 616 22.02 9.29 33.44
CA GLY A 616 20.68 8.83 33.80
C GLY A 616 19.55 9.73 33.27
N THR A 617 19.82 10.49 32.20
CA THR A 617 18.84 11.21 31.37
C THR A 617 17.56 10.38 31.19
N ALA A 618 16.38 10.95 31.44
CA ALA A 618 15.14 10.18 31.40
C ALA A 618 14.78 9.76 29.96
N THR A 619 14.34 8.51 29.77
CA THR A 619 14.00 7.96 28.44
C THR A 619 12.61 7.35 28.40
N TYR A 620 11.77 7.82 27.48
CA TYR A 620 10.37 7.41 27.32
C TYR A 620 10.10 6.80 25.94
N ILE A 621 9.30 5.73 25.88
CA ILE A 621 8.76 5.17 24.64
C ILE A 621 7.31 5.57 24.47
N ARG A 622 6.94 6.09 23.30
CA ARG A 622 5.55 6.39 22.97
C ARG A 622 5.24 5.85 21.58
N GLU A 623 4.67 4.66 21.56
CA GLU A 623 4.23 3.99 20.34
C GLU A 623 2.86 4.54 19.89
N TYR A 624 2.65 4.59 18.58
CA TYR A 624 1.40 5.01 17.96
C TYR A 624 0.89 3.87 17.08
N GLN A 625 -0.14 3.15 17.56
CA GLN A 625 -0.71 2.04 16.81
C GLN A 625 -1.36 2.57 15.52
N HIS A 626 -0.86 2.13 14.36
CA HIS A 626 -1.31 2.62 13.07
C HIS A 626 -2.80 2.33 12.86
N LYS A 627 -3.57 3.40 12.72
CA LYS A 627 -4.90 3.38 12.11
C LYS A 627 -4.82 4.03 10.72
N PRO A 628 -5.64 3.57 9.75
CA PRO A 628 -5.77 4.28 8.48
C PRO A 628 -6.39 5.68 8.69
N PRO A 629 -6.25 6.60 7.72
CA PRO A 629 -7.24 7.67 7.55
C PRO A 629 -8.64 7.06 7.39
N ALA A 630 -9.66 7.67 7.98
CA ALA A 630 -11.06 7.29 7.80
C ALA A 630 -11.71 7.95 6.57
N SER A 631 -11.12 9.02 6.02
CA SER A 631 -11.66 9.74 4.84
C SER A 631 -10.58 10.43 3.98
N LEU A 632 -10.96 10.98 2.81
CA LEU A 632 -10.09 11.84 2.00
C LEU A 632 -9.65 13.09 2.76
N LEU A 633 -10.61 13.74 3.42
CA LEU A 633 -10.44 15.10 3.96
C LEU A 633 -9.51 15.13 5.17
N GLU A 634 -9.27 13.95 5.75
CA GLU A 634 -8.27 13.67 6.78
C GLU A 634 -6.82 13.54 6.23
N GLY A 635 -6.68 13.47 4.91
CA GLY A 635 -5.38 13.40 4.21
C GLY A 635 -4.57 12.15 4.59
N ARG A 636 -3.50 12.36 5.36
CA ARG A 636 -2.55 11.28 5.76
C ARG A 636 -2.97 10.55 7.05
N GLY A 637 -4.11 10.91 7.64
CA GLY A 637 -4.72 10.20 8.77
C GLY A 637 -4.27 10.73 10.14
N LEU A 638 -5.25 11.16 10.94
CA LEU A 638 -5.06 11.75 12.27
C LEU A 638 -4.58 10.73 13.31
N GLU A 639 -4.66 9.43 13.00
CA GLU A 639 -4.11 8.35 13.82
C GLU A 639 -3.15 7.42 13.05
N SER A 640 -2.57 7.89 11.94
CA SER A 640 -1.60 7.09 11.17
C SER A 640 -0.29 6.90 11.94
N GLY A 641 0.22 5.67 11.90
CA GLY A 641 1.55 5.30 12.37
C GLY A 641 2.57 5.08 11.26
N ALA A 642 2.29 5.43 10.00
CA ALA A 642 3.29 5.24 8.94
C ALA A 642 4.40 6.31 9.03
N HIS A 643 5.64 5.93 8.67
CA HIS A 643 6.89 6.62 9.03
C HIS A 643 6.91 8.13 8.79
N VAL A 644 6.24 8.60 7.73
CA VAL A 644 6.12 10.02 7.37
C VAL A 644 4.73 10.57 7.72
N ASP A 645 3.68 9.76 7.62
CA ASP A 645 2.30 10.15 7.97
C ASP A 645 2.15 10.50 9.46
N ILE A 646 2.97 9.88 10.33
CA ILE A 646 2.91 10.04 11.79
C ILE A 646 3.13 11.48 12.27
N MET A 647 3.72 12.36 11.43
CA MET A 647 3.80 13.81 11.70
C MET A 647 2.44 14.54 11.59
N GLY A 648 1.41 13.89 11.04
CA GLY A 648 0.01 14.30 11.09
C GLY A 648 -0.81 13.65 12.23
N ASN A 649 -0.22 12.74 13.01
CA ASN A 649 -0.93 12.01 14.06
C ASN A 649 -1.26 12.93 15.24
N VAL A 650 -2.54 13.04 15.60
CA VAL A 650 -3.08 13.92 16.66
C VAL A 650 -2.42 13.65 18.00
N ALA A 651 -2.30 12.38 18.41
CA ALA A 651 -1.69 12.03 19.68
C ALA A 651 -0.19 12.35 19.69
N LEU A 652 0.50 12.22 18.54
CA LEU A 652 1.91 12.63 18.42
C LEU A 652 2.05 14.15 18.53
N ILE A 653 1.21 14.89 17.80
CA ILE A 653 1.22 16.36 17.83
C ILE A 653 0.94 16.86 19.24
N GLU A 654 -0.02 16.28 19.96
CA GLU A 654 -0.27 16.63 21.37
C GLU A 654 0.92 16.34 22.29
N ASP A 655 1.57 15.18 22.14
CA ASP A 655 2.75 14.82 22.91
C ASP A 655 3.91 15.82 22.66
N VAL A 656 4.15 16.19 21.39
CA VAL A 656 5.17 17.20 21.01
C VAL A 656 4.81 18.59 21.55
N LEU A 657 3.55 19.03 21.42
CA LEU A 657 3.09 20.34 21.89
C LEU A 657 3.21 20.48 23.41
N ARG A 658 2.83 19.44 24.16
CA ARG A 658 2.92 19.43 25.63
C ARG A 658 4.37 19.49 26.10
N VAL A 659 5.27 18.72 25.49
CA VAL A 659 6.72 18.77 25.81
C VAL A 659 7.34 20.13 25.44
N ALA A 660 6.97 20.71 24.30
CA ALA A 660 7.41 22.06 23.91
C ALA A 660 6.87 23.16 24.86
N ALA A 661 5.70 22.96 25.44
CA ALA A 661 5.13 23.83 26.48
C ALA A 661 5.69 23.56 27.89
N GLY A 662 6.57 22.56 28.05
CA GLY A 662 7.32 22.30 29.29
C GLY A 662 6.93 21.05 30.09
N ALA A 663 5.90 20.30 29.66
CA ALA A 663 5.48 19.09 30.36
C ALA A 663 6.57 18.00 30.33
N SER A 664 6.76 17.34 31.46
CA SER A 664 7.62 16.17 31.61
C SER A 664 7.02 14.92 30.98
N GLY A 665 7.85 13.88 30.78
CA GLY A 665 7.40 12.59 30.29
C GLY A 665 6.39 11.92 31.22
N SER A 666 6.46 12.17 32.53
CA SER A 666 5.43 11.77 33.50
C SER A 666 4.07 12.45 33.25
N GLU A 667 4.04 13.74 32.95
CA GLU A 667 2.81 14.51 32.79
C GLU A 667 2.08 14.22 31.48
N ILE A 668 2.78 13.75 30.44
CA ILE A 668 2.14 13.19 29.23
C ILE A 668 1.75 11.71 29.39
N GLY A 669 1.92 11.12 30.58
CA GLY A 669 1.48 9.75 30.91
C GLY A 669 2.53 8.66 30.71
N GLY A 670 3.82 9.00 30.67
CA GLY A 670 4.92 8.03 30.70
C GLY A 670 5.08 7.22 29.40
N ASP A 671 5.39 5.93 29.56
CA ASP A 671 5.56 5.01 28.43
C ASP A 671 4.21 4.51 27.89
N ARG A 672 4.07 4.49 26.56
CA ARG A 672 2.96 3.86 25.83
C ARG A 672 3.55 2.83 24.88
N ILE A 673 3.30 1.54 25.14
CA ILE A 673 3.87 0.41 24.39
C ILE A 673 2.74 -0.56 24.04
N TYR A 674 2.69 -0.97 22.77
CA TYR A 674 1.79 -1.97 22.20
C TYR A 674 2.55 -3.16 21.58
N SER A 675 3.79 -2.93 21.14
CA SER A 675 4.66 -3.91 20.49
C SER A 675 5.34 -4.86 21.48
N ASP A 676 5.98 -5.91 20.94
CA ASP A 676 6.78 -6.86 21.72
C ASP A 676 8.19 -6.33 22.07
N ILE A 677 8.48 -5.02 21.91
CA ILE A 677 9.83 -4.43 22.07
C ILE A 677 10.52 -4.79 23.39
N LEU A 678 9.77 -4.86 24.50
CA LEU A 678 10.35 -5.24 25.80
C LEU A 678 10.89 -6.67 25.76
N ARG A 679 10.08 -7.64 25.30
CA ARG A 679 10.47 -9.06 25.13
C ARG A 679 11.61 -9.23 24.13
N MET A 680 11.58 -8.48 23.02
CA MET A 680 12.68 -8.45 22.05
C MET A 680 13.98 -7.95 22.70
N SER A 681 13.89 -6.87 23.48
CA SER A 681 15.03 -6.28 24.16
C SER A 681 15.61 -7.20 25.22
N GLU A 682 14.80 -7.96 25.97
CA GLU A 682 15.25 -8.91 27.00
C GLU A 682 16.21 -9.95 26.42
N ARG A 683 15.83 -10.56 25.29
CA ARG A 683 16.62 -11.58 24.57
C ARG A 683 17.99 -11.07 24.08
N ILE A 684 18.10 -9.78 23.77
CA ILE A 684 19.36 -9.16 23.33
C ILE A 684 20.36 -9.11 24.48
N ASN A 685 21.40 -9.95 24.42
CA ASN A 685 22.46 -10.05 25.42
C ASN A 685 23.50 -8.92 25.28
N LEU A 686 23.07 -7.68 25.53
CA LEU A 686 23.93 -6.50 25.56
C LEU A 686 24.34 -6.15 26.99
N ARG A 687 25.65 -6.08 27.25
CA ARG A 687 26.19 -5.63 28.54
C ARG A 687 25.93 -4.14 28.75
N LEU A 688 24.97 -3.79 29.61
CA LEU A 688 24.60 -2.40 29.91
C LEU A 688 25.41 -1.77 31.06
N TYR A 689 25.82 -2.57 32.04
CA TYR A 689 26.39 -2.08 33.30
C TYR A 689 27.90 -2.36 33.41
N PHE A 690 28.60 -1.47 34.11
CA PHE A 690 29.99 -1.68 34.53
C PHE A 690 30.10 -2.90 35.44
N LYS A 691 31.24 -3.61 35.40
CA LYS A 691 31.50 -4.70 36.37
C LYS A 691 31.76 -4.05 37.73
N ARG A 692 30.73 -3.99 38.58
CA ARG A 692 30.88 -3.65 40.01
C ARG A 692 31.78 -4.72 40.64
N VAL A 693 33.03 -4.37 40.94
CA VAL A 693 33.93 -5.21 41.75
C VAL A 693 33.47 -5.10 43.20
N LEU A 694 32.44 -5.87 43.55
CA LEU A 694 31.92 -5.97 44.90
C LEU A 694 32.29 -7.32 45.50
N ARG A 695 32.86 -7.26 46.70
CA ARG A 695 33.18 -8.42 47.54
C ARG A 695 31.88 -9.11 47.98
N LYS A 696 31.95 -10.41 48.27
CA LYS A 696 30.82 -11.20 48.80
C LYS A 696 30.19 -10.51 50.02
N VAL A 697 28.87 -10.37 49.99
CA VAL A 697 28.02 -10.28 51.18
C VAL A 697 26.88 -11.26 50.96
N SER A 698 26.79 -12.29 51.80
CA SER A 698 25.68 -13.27 51.76
C SER A 698 24.50 -12.76 52.56
N CYS A 699 23.28 -13.11 52.15
CA CYS A 699 22.12 -13.15 53.03
C CYS A 699 21.24 -14.36 52.66
N ASN A 700 20.64 -15.00 53.65
CA ASN A 700 19.95 -16.29 53.50
C ASN A 700 18.52 -16.13 52.95
N LEU A 701 18.03 -17.19 52.30
CA LEU A 701 16.64 -17.30 51.81
C LEU A 701 15.93 -18.53 52.41
N GLU A 702 15.99 -18.65 53.75
CA GLU A 702 15.59 -19.84 54.54
C GLU A 702 14.44 -19.52 55.54
N GLN A 703 13.50 -18.64 55.17
CA GLN A 703 12.48 -18.18 56.13
C GLN A 703 11.06 -17.92 55.58
N LEU A 704 10.72 -18.41 54.38
CA LEU A 704 9.38 -18.19 53.78
C LEU A 704 8.78 -19.43 53.09
N LYS A 705 8.80 -20.58 53.78
CA LYS A 705 8.18 -21.85 53.33
C LYS A 705 7.33 -22.56 54.41
N MET A 706 6.78 -21.82 55.39
CA MET A 706 6.10 -22.43 56.57
C MET A 706 4.64 -22.01 56.81
N TYR A 707 3.95 -21.49 55.79
CA TYR A 707 2.50 -21.24 55.73
C TYR A 707 2.07 -21.54 54.27
N LEU A 708 1.07 -22.36 53.93
CA LEU A 708 0.15 -23.22 54.69
C LEU A 708 -0.11 -24.53 53.91
N ASN A 709 -0.43 -25.64 54.57
CA ASN A 709 -0.96 -26.85 53.92
C ASN A 709 -1.82 -27.70 54.88
N LYS A 710 -3.15 -27.54 54.80
CA LYS A 710 -4.26 -28.29 55.44
C LYS A 710 -5.58 -27.57 55.06
N THR A 711 -6.75 -28.20 54.90
CA THR A 711 -7.24 -29.55 55.27
C THR A 711 -8.21 -30.09 54.18
N ARG A 712 -8.52 -31.39 54.17
CA ARG A 712 -9.57 -32.01 53.34
C ARG A 712 -10.95 -32.07 54.04
N HIS A 713 -12.01 -32.32 53.26
CA HIS A 713 -12.91 -33.50 53.30
C HIS A 713 -14.46 -33.32 53.42
N PHE A 714 -15.17 -34.16 52.63
CA PHE A 714 -16.54 -34.75 52.75
C PHE A 714 -17.84 -34.02 52.25
N ASN A 715 -18.31 -34.52 51.09
CA ASN A 715 -19.66 -35.00 50.70
C ASN A 715 -20.98 -34.16 50.80
N LEU A 716 -21.56 -33.91 49.60
CA LEU A 716 -22.86 -34.40 49.07
C LEU A 716 -24.20 -34.15 49.82
N VAL A 717 -25.16 -33.49 49.13
CA VAL A 717 -26.59 -33.87 48.95
C VAL A 717 -27.28 -32.93 47.93
N GLU A 718 -28.48 -33.28 47.46
CA GLU A 718 -29.35 -32.66 46.44
C GLU A 718 -29.98 -31.30 46.86
N THR A 719 -30.83 -30.55 46.12
CA THR A 719 -31.66 -30.83 44.92
C THR A 719 -32.01 -29.53 44.12
N THR A 720 -32.27 -29.67 42.81
CA THR A 720 -33.12 -28.84 41.90
C THR A 720 -33.49 -27.37 42.18
N ALA A 721 -33.25 -26.51 41.17
CA ALA A 721 -34.26 -25.58 40.62
C ALA A 721 -33.92 -25.22 39.15
N ASN A 722 -34.81 -25.55 38.20
CA ASN A 722 -34.67 -25.21 36.78
C ASN A 722 -35.49 -23.96 36.44
N PHE A 723 -34.96 -23.10 35.56
CA PHE A 723 -35.80 -22.19 34.76
C PHE A 723 -35.23 -22.09 33.33
N CYS A 724 -35.86 -22.80 32.39
CA CYS A 724 -35.44 -22.80 31.00
C CYS A 724 -36.02 -21.59 30.25
N LEU A 725 -35.15 -20.84 29.58
CA LEU A 725 -35.54 -20.02 28.42
C LEU A 725 -35.26 -20.82 27.15
N CYS A 726 -36.31 -21.40 26.56
CA CYS A 726 -36.19 -22.15 25.31
C CYS A 726 -36.03 -21.19 24.13
N VAL A 727 -34.85 -21.17 23.50
CA VAL A 727 -34.71 -20.65 22.14
C VAL A 727 -35.22 -21.72 21.17
N ILE A 728 -36.24 -21.38 20.39
CA ILE A 728 -36.83 -22.29 19.40
C ILE A 728 -35.98 -22.22 18.13
N ASN A 729 -35.16 -23.26 17.89
CA ASN A 729 -34.54 -23.45 16.59
C ASN A 729 -35.60 -23.95 15.59
N GLY A 730 -36.06 -23.06 14.71
CA GLY A 730 -36.81 -23.46 13.51
C GLY A 730 -35.94 -24.32 12.58
N GLN A 731 -36.57 -25.20 11.81
CA GLN A 731 -35.90 -25.87 10.69
C GLN A 731 -35.97 -24.97 9.44
N PRO A 732 -34.93 -24.94 8.58
CA PRO A 732 -34.99 -24.23 7.30
C PRO A 732 -36.13 -24.75 6.41
N LEU A 733 -36.76 -23.85 5.65
CA LEU A 733 -37.87 -24.17 4.75
C LEU A 733 -37.44 -25.00 3.52
N VAL A 734 -36.15 -24.99 3.20
CA VAL A 734 -35.53 -25.79 2.14
C VAL A 734 -34.26 -26.46 2.67
N PRO A 735 -33.90 -27.68 2.22
CA PRO A 735 -32.79 -28.44 2.81
C PRO A 735 -31.40 -27.82 2.55
N ALA A 736 -31.24 -27.10 1.44
CA ALA A 736 -30.00 -26.42 1.05
C ALA A 736 -30.30 -25.25 0.12
N MET A 737 -29.33 -24.34 -0.03
CA MET A 737 -29.37 -23.27 -1.03
C MET A 737 -28.09 -23.22 -1.87
N PHE A 738 -28.26 -23.11 -3.19
CA PHE A 738 -27.19 -23.07 -4.19
C PHE A 738 -27.21 -21.71 -4.88
N ILE A 739 -26.09 -20.98 -4.89
CA ILE A 739 -26.05 -19.62 -5.47
C ILE A 739 -25.10 -19.60 -6.67
N PHE A 740 -25.55 -19.07 -7.80
CA PHE A 740 -24.77 -18.90 -9.03
C PHE A 740 -24.89 -17.47 -9.54
N GLY A 741 -23.85 -16.93 -10.16
CA GLY A 741 -23.93 -15.55 -10.66
C GLY A 741 -22.65 -14.73 -10.69
N ASP A 742 -22.87 -13.42 -10.68
CA ASP A 742 -21.87 -12.36 -10.68
C ASP A 742 -21.59 -11.78 -9.27
N SER A 743 -21.01 -10.57 -9.18
CA SER A 743 -20.61 -9.93 -7.92
C SER A 743 -21.76 -9.50 -7.02
N VAL A 744 -22.99 -9.38 -7.54
CA VAL A 744 -24.19 -9.09 -6.73
C VAL A 744 -24.48 -10.22 -5.73
N VAL A 745 -24.02 -11.44 -6.02
CA VAL A 745 -24.25 -12.64 -5.20
C VAL A 745 -22.98 -13.43 -4.83
N ASP A 746 -21.77 -12.94 -5.16
CA ASP A 746 -20.50 -13.59 -4.80
C ASP A 746 -20.22 -13.49 -3.28
N ALA A 747 -20.18 -14.64 -2.60
CA ALA A 747 -19.83 -14.71 -1.18
C ALA A 747 -18.32 -14.57 -0.89
N GLY A 748 -17.47 -14.70 -1.92
CA GLY A 748 -16.02 -14.59 -1.86
C GLY A 748 -15.22 -15.61 -2.69
N ASN A 749 -15.77 -16.22 -3.74
CA ASN A 749 -15.02 -17.14 -4.59
C ASN A 749 -13.87 -16.45 -5.33
N ASN A 750 -14.05 -15.18 -5.71
CA ASN A 750 -12.99 -14.39 -6.36
C ASN A 750 -11.73 -14.22 -5.50
N ASN A 751 -11.80 -14.47 -4.18
CA ASN A 751 -10.64 -14.45 -3.29
C ASN A 751 -9.59 -15.50 -3.67
N TYR A 752 -10.04 -16.63 -4.22
CA TYR A 752 -9.26 -17.85 -4.45
C TYR A 752 -8.70 -17.97 -5.89
N ILE A 753 -8.96 -16.97 -6.74
CA ILE A 753 -8.50 -16.92 -8.14
C ILE A 753 -7.62 -15.68 -8.40
N TYR A 754 -6.86 -15.69 -9.50
CA TYR A 754 -6.03 -14.55 -9.90
C TYR A 754 -6.86 -13.54 -10.73
N THR A 755 -7.70 -12.77 -10.05
CA THR A 755 -8.41 -11.60 -10.61
C THR A 755 -8.11 -10.32 -9.81
N ILE A 756 -8.28 -9.17 -10.46
CA ILE A 756 -8.37 -7.85 -9.82
C ILE A 756 -9.75 -7.59 -9.20
N VAL A 757 -10.80 -8.28 -9.65
CA VAL A 757 -12.19 -8.08 -9.23
C VAL A 757 -12.41 -8.78 -7.90
N LYS A 758 -12.01 -8.12 -6.81
CA LYS A 758 -12.06 -8.63 -5.43
C LYS A 758 -12.68 -7.60 -4.47
N ALA A 759 -13.29 -8.12 -3.40
CA ALA A 759 -13.83 -7.36 -2.27
C ALA A 759 -13.41 -7.98 -0.91
N ASN A 760 -12.23 -8.63 -0.85
CA ASN A 760 -11.66 -9.21 0.37
C ASN A 760 -10.80 -8.23 1.19
N PHE A 761 -10.98 -6.93 0.98
CA PHE A 761 -10.32 -5.85 1.71
C PHE A 761 -11.34 -4.79 2.11
N ARG A 762 -11.06 -4.05 3.19
CA ARG A 762 -11.89 -2.92 3.63
C ARG A 762 -11.97 -1.85 2.54
N PRO A 763 -13.08 -1.10 2.42
CA PRO A 763 -14.19 -1.00 3.37
C PRO A 763 -15.26 -2.10 3.25
N TYR A 764 -15.21 -3.00 2.27
CA TYR A 764 -16.17 -4.12 2.15
C TYR A 764 -16.27 -4.94 3.44
N GLY A 765 -17.45 -5.51 3.71
CA GLY A 765 -17.75 -6.29 4.90
C GLY A 765 -17.52 -5.58 6.25
N ARG A 766 -17.51 -4.25 6.28
CA ARG A 766 -17.38 -3.47 7.53
C ARG A 766 -18.58 -3.64 8.48
N ASP A 767 -19.78 -3.81 7.94
CA ASP A 767 -21.05 -3.87 8.67
C ASP A 767 -21.57 -5.33 8.78
N PHE A 768 -21.03 -6.24 7.98
CA PHE A 768 -21.23 -7.70 8.08
C PHE A 768 -20.91 -8.22 9.50
N VAL A 769 -21.55 -9.33 9.91
CA VAL A 769 -21.59 -9.93 11.26
C VAL A 769 -20.23 -10.08 11.99
N HIS A 770 -19.10 -10.05 11.27
CA HIS A 770 -17.75 -10.19 11.84
C HIS A 770 -16.84 -8.96 11.64
N HIS A 771 -17.36 -7.88 11.05
CA HIS A 771 -16.67 -6.64 10.67
C HIS A 771 -15.38 -6.89 9.85
N LYS A 772 -15.48 -7.87 8.94
CA LYS A 772 -14.44 -8.38 8.05
C LYS A 772 -14.96 -8.43 6.60
N PRO A 773 -14.16 -8.00 5.60
CA PRO A 773 -14.45 -8.30 4.20
C PRO A 773 -14.37 -9.81 3.97
N THR A 774 -15.46 -10.40 3.45
CA THR A 774 -15.52 -11.82 3.07
C THR A 774 -15.24 -12.04 1.59
N GLY A 775 -15.24 -10.99 0.76
CA GLY A 775 -15.28 -11.09 -0.70
C GLY A 775 -16.63 -10.69 -1.30
N ARG A 776 -17.66 -10.48 -0.47
CA ARG A 776 -18.94 -9.84 -0.84
C ARG A 776 -18.72 -8.39 -1.26
N PHE A 777 -19.31 -7.97 -2.38
CA PHE A 777 -19.21 -6.60 -2.91
C PHE A 777 -20.14 -5.59 -2.22
N CYS A 778 -20.30 -5.73 -0.89
CA CYS A 778 -21.20 -4.92 -0.06
C CYS A 778 -20.48 -4.45 1.23
N ASN A 779 -21.02 -3.45 1.93
CA ASN A 779 -20.60 -3.14 3.29
C ASN A 779 -20.94 -4.26 4.28
N GLY A 780 -22.00 -5.03 4.00
CA GLY A 780 -22.49 -6.09 4.87
C GLY A 780 -23.03 -7.28 4.09
N LYS A 781 -24.22 -7.76 4.48
CA LYS A 781 -24.94 -8.84 3.82
C LYS A 781 -25.35 -8.48 2.39
N LEU A 782 -25.35 -9.48 1.53
CA LEU A 782 -26.00 -9.45 0.21
C LEU A 782 -27.47 -9.86 0.36
N ALA A 783 -28.31 -9.56 -0.63
CA ALA A 783 -29.72 -9.97 -0.61
C ALA A 783 -29.88 -11.48 -0.41
N ALA A 784 -29.02 -12.30 -1.04
CA ALA A 784 -29.00 -13.75 -0.86
C ALA A 784 -28.63 -14.22 0.57
N ASP A 785 -27.90 -13.42 1.36
CA ASP A 785 -27.63 -13.74 2.78
C ASP A 785 -28.88 -13.52 3.64
N PHE A 786 -29.62 -12.43 3.39
CA PHE A 786 -30.91 -12.19 4.02
C PHE A 786 -31.96 -13.21 3.59
N THR A 787 -31.98 -13.63 2.31
CA THR A 787 -32.83 -14.74 1.85
C THR A 787 -32.53 -16.03 2.62
N ALA A 788 -31.26 -16.34 2.93
CA ALA A 788 -30.91 -17.50 3.74
C ALA A 788 -31.48 -17.42 5.16
N GLU A 789 -31.38 -16.26 5.81
CA GLU A 789 -31.94 -16.03 7.15
C GLU A 789 -33.47 -16.09 7.16
N ASN A 790 -34.11 -15.42 6.19
CA ASN A 790 -35.57 -15.36 6.05
C ASN A 790 -36.20 -16.75 5.78
N ILE A 791 -35.48 -17.68 5.15
CA ILE A 791 -35.91 -19.08 4.96
C ILE A 791 -35.39 -20.05 6.05
N GLY A 792 -34.83 -19.52 7.14
CA GLY A 792 -34.56 -20.26 8.38
C GLY A 792 -33.16 -20.88 8.52
N PHE A 793 -32.18 -20.56 7.66
CA PHE A 793 -30.80 -21.00 7.87
C PHE A 793 -30.10 -20.21 8.99
N THR A 794 -29.37 -20.92 9.84
CA THR A 794 -28.55 -20.32 10.92
C THR A 794 -27.15 -19.91 10.47
N SER A 795 -26.78 -20.16 9.20
CA SER A 795 -25.53 -19.74 8.56
C SER A 795 -25.69 -19.74 7.03
N TYR A 796 -24.89 -18.93 6.35
CA TYR A 796 -24.98 -18.74 4.89
C TYR A 796 -24.25 -19.86 4.13
N PRO A 797 -24.69 -20.22 2.91
CA PRO A 797 -23.93 -21.12 2.04
C PRO A 797 -22.50 -20.58 1.79
N PRO A 798 -21.45 -21.36 2.12
CA PRO A 798 -20.07 -20.87 2.00
C PRO A 798 -19.66 -20.70 0.54
N ALA A 799 -18.73 -19.77 0.28
CA ALA A 799 -18.07 -19.66 -1.02
C ALA A 799 -17.38 -21.00 -1.35
N TYR A 800 -17.69 -21.61 -2.49
CA TYR A 800 -17.33 -22.98 -2.81
C TYR A 800 -15.82 -23.24 -2.87
N LEU A 801 -15.02 -22.23 -3.23
CA LEU A 801 -13.56 -22.33 -3.24
C LEU A 801 -12.91 -22.12 -1.85
N SER A 802 -13.71 -21.84 -0.81
CA SER A 802 -13.21 -21.62 0.55
C SER A 802 -12.98 -22.91 1.34
N GLU A 803 -12.13 -22.82 2.36
CA GLU A 803 -11.95 -23.87 3.36
C GLU A 803 -13.22 -24.19 4.16
N GLU A 804 -14.18 -23.26 4.20
CA GLU A 804 -15.47 -23.44 4.89
C GLU A 804 -16.42 -24.36 4.11
N ALA A 805 -16.23 -24.52 2.80
CA ALA A 805 -17.02 -25.39 1.92
C ALA A 805 -16.61 -26.89 2.01
N LYS A 806 -16.50 -27.41 3.24
CA LYS A 806 -16.04 -28.78 3.53
C LYS A 806 -16.88 -29.48 4.59
N GLY A 807 -16.98 -30.80 4.48
CA GLY A 807 -17.71 -31.63 5.45
C GLY A 807 -19.17 -31.21 5.62
N LYS A 808 -19.68 -31.24 6.85
CA LYS A 808 -21.10 -30.96 7.15
C LYS A 808 -21.58 -29.57 6.73
N ASN A 809 -20.69 -28.59 6.52
CA ASN A 809 -21.07 -27.27 6.03
C ASN A 809 -21.68 -27.31 4.62
N LEU A 810 -21.33 -28.33 3.82
CA LEU A 810 -21.94 -28.54 2.50
C LEU A 810 -23.40 -29.02 2.56
N LEU A 811 -23.91 -29.43 3.73
CA LEU A 811 -25.30 -29.90 3.84
C LEU A 811 -26.32 -28.77 3.62
N ILE A 812 -25.97 -27.52 3.91
CA ILE A 812 -26.80 -26.33 3.64
C ILE A 812 -26.60 -25.77 2.22
N GLY A 813 -25.79 -26.42 1.38
CA GLY A 813 -25.45 -25.96 0.03
C GLY A 813 -24.13 -25.19 -0.04
N ALA A 814 -23.98 -24.40 -1.10
CA ALA A 814 -22.76 -23.62 -1.37
C ALA A 814 -23.02 -22.48 -2.36
N ASN A 815 -22.16 -21.47 -2.33
CA ASN A 815 -22.16 -20.34 -3.23
C ASN A 815 -21.05 -20.51 -4.29
N PHE A 816 -21.43 -20.53 -5.56
CA PHE A 816 -20.56 -20.71 -6.74
C PHE A 816 -20.35 -19.42 -7.54
N ALA A 817 -21.03 -18.32 -7.19
CA ALA A 817 -20.98 -17.05 -7.89
C ALA A 817 -19.59 -16.40 -7.85
N SER A 818 -19.31 -15.50 -8.80
CA SER A 818 -17.98 -14.95 -9.03
C SER A 818 -18.08 -13.54 -9.62
N GLY A 819 -17.49 -12.55 -8.96
CA GLY A 819 -17.48 -11.16 -9.44
C GLY A 819 -16.94 -11.00 -10.86
N ALA A 820 -17.61 -10.18 -11.67
CA ALA A 820 -17.43 -10.04 -13.12
C ALA A 820 -17.74 -11.30 -13.98
N SER A 821 -18.46 -12.29 -13.43
CA SER A 821 -19.09 -13.35 -14.24
C SER A 821 -20.32 -12.82 -15.00
N GLY A 822 -20.82 -13.62 -15.95
CA GLY A 822 -21.92 -13.28 -16.85
C GLY A 822 -22.51 -14.53 -17.52
N TYR A 823 -23.63 -14.35 -18.22
CA TYR A 823 -24.15 -15.33 -19.19
C TYR A 823 -23.24 -15.45 -20.42
N TYR A 824 -22.57 -14.36 -20.84
CA TYR A 824 -21.58 -14.42 -21.92
C TYR A 824 -20.20 -14.82 -21.38
N GLU A 825 -19.76 -16.04 -21.70
CA GLU A 825 -18.54 -16.65 -21.13
C GLU A 825 -17.26 -15.79 -21.32
N THR A 826 -17.20 -14.97 -22.37
CA THR A 826 -16.08 -14.05 -22.62
C THR A 826 -15.98 -12.92 -21.60
N THR A 827 -17.10 -12.50 -20.98
CA THR A 827 -17.12 -11.45 -19.94
C THR A 827 -16.28 -11.86 -18.74
N ALA A 828 -16.51 -13.07 -18.21
CA ALA A 828 -15.71 -13.59 -17.11
C ALA A 828 -14.22 -13.73 -17.48
N LYS A 829 -13.93 -14.18 -18.71
CA LYS A 829 -12.55 -14.35 -19.21
C LYS A 829 -11.79 -13.03 -19.31
N LEU A 830 -12.45 -11.92 -19.64
CA LEU A 830 -11.85 -10.58 -19.70
C LEU A 830 -11.25 -10.14 -18.35
N TYR A 831 -11.84 -10.59 -17.24
CA TYR A 831 -11.44 -10.25 -15.88
C TYR A 831 -10.78 -11.40 -15.09
N HIS A 832 -10.48 -12.53 -15.75
CA HIS A 832 -10.01 -13.77 -15.09
C HIS A 832 -10.95 -14.27 -13.96
N ALA A 833 -12.26 -14.05 -14.12
CA ALA A 833 -13.33 -14.52 -13.24
C ALA A 833 -13.81 -15.95 -13.61
N ILE A 834 -14.69 -16.53 -12.79
CA ILE A 834 -15.24 -17.90 -12.98
C ILE A 834 -16.53 -17.82 -13.81
N PRO A 835 -16.53 -18.19 -15.10
CA PRO A 835 -17.74 -18.17 -15.92
C PRO A 835 -18.79 -19.17 -15.41
N LEU A 836 -20.07 -18.89 -15.68
CA LEU A 836 -21.19 -19.78 -15.30
C LEU A 836 -21.00 -21.26 -15.72
N SER A 837 -20.32 -21.51 -16.84
CA SER A 837 -19.94 -22.86 -17.28
C SER A 837 -19.01 -23.57 -16.28
N GLN A 838 -18.01 -22.87 -15.74
CA GLN A 838 -17.12 -23.38 -14.70
C GLN A 838 -17.81 -23.44 -13.33
N GLN A 839 -18.76 -22.54 -13.03
CA GLN A 839 -19.59 -22.62 -11.83
C GLN A 839 -20.46 -23.90 -11.82
N LEU A 840 -20.95 -24.36 -12.98
CA LEU A 840 -21.62 -25.66 -13.12
C LEU A 840 -20.68 -26.86 -12.86
N GLU A 841 -19.43 -26.82 -13.31
CA GLU A 841 -18.47 -27.90 -13.00
C GLU A 841 -18.13 -27.93 -11.49
N HIS A 842 -18.06 -26.76 -10.85
CA HIS A 842 -17.97 -26.67 -9.39
C HIS A 842 -19.21 -27.24 -8.68
N PHE A 843 -20.42 -27.04 -9.23
CA PHE A 843 -21.63 -27.67 -8.69
C PHE A 843 -21.61 -29.21 -8.86
N LYS A 844 -21.16 -29.75 -9.99
CA LYS A 844 -20.98 -31.22 -10.13
C LYS A 844 -19.97 -31.77 -9.13
N ASP A 845 -18.90 -31.03 -8.85
CA ASP A 845 -17.92 -31.42 -7.83
C ASP A 845 -18.52 -31.34 -6.41
N TYR A 846 -19.36 -30.34 -6.14
CA TYR A 846 -20.18 -30.25 -4.92
C TYR A 846 -21.11 -31.46 -4.78
N GLN A 847 -21.80 -31.88 -5.84
CA GLN A 847 -22.71 -33.03 -5.81
C GLN A 847 -21.98 -34.31 -5.39
N ARG A 848 -20.78 -34.57 -5.95
CA ARG A 848 -19.94 -35.72 -5.56
C ARG A 848 -19.51 -35.65 -4.09
N LYS A 849 -19.16 -34.46 -3.58
CA LYS A 849 -18.84 -34.25 -2.17
C LYS A 849 -20.05 -34.50 -1.28
N LEU A 850 -21.23 -34.01 -1.68
CA LEU A 850 -22.50 -34.21 -0.96
C LEU A 850 -22.92 -35.68 -0.91
N GLU A 851 -22.80 -36.43 -2.02
CA GLU A 851 -23.03 -37.88 -2.05
C GLU A 851 -22.14 -38.61 -1.02
N GLY A 852 -20.87 -38.19 -0.87
CA GLY A 852 -19.93 -38.73 0.12
C GLY A 852 -20.19 -38.33 1.58
N ILE A 853 -21.01 -37.30 1.84
CA ILE A 853 -21.33 -36.81 3.20
C ILE A 853 -22.71 -37.29 3.66
N ALA A 854 -23.71 -37.21 2.78
CA ALA A 854 -25.11 -37.51 3.09
C ALA A 854 -25.55 -38.91 2.64
N GLY A 855 -24.81 -39.53 1.73
CA GLY A 855 -25.25 -40.71 0.98
C GLY A 855 -26.12 -40.33 -0.23
N LYS A 856 -26.04 -41.12 -1.30
CA LYS A 856 -26.61 -40.80 -2.63
C LYS A 856 -28.10 -40.41 -2.61
N THR A 857 -28.93 -41.16 -1.91
CA THR A 857 -30.38 -40.91 -1.83
C THR A 857 -30.68 -39.57 -1.16
N ASN A 858 -30.02 -39.27 -0.05
CA ASN A 858 -30.19 -38.03 0.69
C ASN A 858 -29.62 -36.84 -0.08
N ALA A 859 -28.46 -36.99 -0.72
CA ALA A 859 -27.89 -35.97 -1.59
C ALA A 859 -28.86 -35.60 -2.73
N SER A 860 -29.46 -36.59 -3.40
CA SER A 860 -30.49 -36.37 -4.43
C SER A 860 -31.71 -35.61 -3.87
N SER A 861 -32.17 -35.95 -2.66
CA SER A 861 -33.27 -35.25 -1.99
C SER A 861 -32.91 -33.79 -1.64
N ILE A 862 -31.71 -33.54 -1.13
CA ILE A 862 -31.19 -32.19 -0.84
C ILE A 862 -31.07 -31.34 -2.11
N ILE A 863 -30.61 -31.93 -3.22
CA ILE A 863 -30.42 -31.24 -4.51
C ILE A 863 -31.75 -30.90 -5.18
N SER A 864 -32.74 -31.80 -5.10
CA SER A 864 -34.05 -31.61 -5.71
C SER A 864 -35.00 -30.74 -4.87
N GLY A 865 -34.92 -30.83 -3.54
CA GLY A 865 -35.66 -29.94 -2.63
C GLY A 865 -35.01 -28.57 -2.40
N GLY A 866 -33.71 -28.45 -2.65
CA GLY A 866 -32.92 -27.24 -2.41
C GLY A 866 -33.22 -26.08 -3.36
N LEU A 867 -33.10 -24.86 -2.86
CA LEU A 867 -33.33 -23.62 -3.60
C LEU A 867 -32.07 -23.23 -4.40
N CYS A 868 -32.19 -23.09 -5.71
CA CYS A 868 -31.14 -22.54 -6.55
C CYS A 868 -31.44 -21.06 -6.86
N LEU A 869 -30.50 -20.15 -6.57
CA LEU A 869 -30.57 -18.73 -6.92
C LEU A 869 -29.55 -18.42 -8.02
N VAL A 870 -30.00 -17.70 -9.05
CA VAL A 870 -29.18 -17.30 -10.20
C VAL A 870 -29.31 -15.79 -10.43
N SER A 871 -28.19 -15.05 -10.36
CA SER A 871 -28.18 -13.60 -10.63
C SER A 871 -26.98 -13.24 -11.51
N SER A 872 -27.23 -12.85 -12.78
CA SER A 872 -26.18 -12.67 -13.78
C SER A 872 -26.64 -11.76 -14.91
N GLY A 873 -25.69 -11.30 -15.73
CA GLY A 873 -25.92 -10.47 -16.92
C GLY A 873 -25.62 -8.98 -16.73
N SER A 874 -25.55 -8.49 -15.49
CA SER A 874 -25.19 -7.10 -15.19
C SER A 874 -23.78 -6.76 -15.71
N SER A 875 -22.82 -7.68 -15.50
CA SER A 875 -21.46 -7.59 -16.05
C SER A 875 -21.44 -7.65 -17.57
N ASP A 876 -22.31 -8.45 -18.22
CA ASP A 876 -22.31 -8.61 -19.68
C ASP A 876 -22.64 -7.31 -20.40
N PHE A 877 -23.59 -6.54 -19.87
CA PHE A 877 -23.90 -5.22 -20.40
C PHE A 877 -22.83 -4.19 -20.01
N ILE A 878 -22.64 -3.96 -18.70
CA ILE A 878 -21.92 -2.78 -18.21
C ILE A 878 -20.40 -2.96 -18.19
N GLN A 879 -19.90 -4.17 -17.92
CA GLN A 879 -18.47 -4.48 -17.86
C GLN A 879 -17.95 -5.11 -19.17
N ASN A 880 -18.80 -5.28 -20.19
CA ASN A 880 -18.38 -5.78 -21.50
C ASN A 880 -19.06 -5.04 -22.66
N TYR A 881 -20.33 -5.31 -22.97
CA TYR A 881 -21.01 -4.83 -24.19
C TYR A 881 -20.87 -3.31 -24.42
N TYR A 882 -21.13 -2.48 -23.40
CA TYR A 882 -21.10 -1.02 -23.55
C TYR A 882 -19.70 -0.40 -23.62
N ILE A 883 -18.67 -1.10 -23.14
CA ILE A 883 -17.27 -0.61 -23.14
C ILE A 883 -16.39 -1.32 -24.18
N ASN A 884 -16.88 -2.38 -24.81
CA ASN A 884 -16.17 -3.19 -25.79
C ASN A 884 -16.57 -2.77 -27.23
N PRO A 885 -15.73 -1.98 -27.94
CA PRO A 885 -16.08 -1.43 -29.26
C PRO A 885 -16.16 -2.50 -30.36
N LEU A 886 -15.77 -3.75 -30.10
CA LEU A 886 -15.96 -4.87 -31.02
C LEU A 886 -17.39 -5.44 -30.88
N LEU A 887 -17.84 -5.73 -29.66
CA LEU A 887 -19.20 -6.23 -29.41
C LEU A 887 -20.27 -5.18 -29.77
N TYR A 888 -20.11 -3.94 -29.30
CA TYR A 888 -21.05 -2.83 -29.55
C TYR A 888 -21.22 -2.49 -31.04
N LYS A 889 -20.24 -2.86 -31.88
CA LYS A 889 -20.26 -2.65 -33.34
C LYS A 889 -20.86 -3.84 -34.11
N VAL A 890 -20.82 -5.04 -33.55
CA VAL A 890 -21.26 -6.28 -34.22
C VAL A 890 -22.70 -6.64 -33.87
N TYR A 891 -23.14 -6.37 -32.64
CA TYR A 891 -24.48 -6.72 -32.14
C TYR A 891 -25.24 -5.49 -31.64
N THR A 892 -26.55 -5.42 -31.92
CA THR A 892 -27.46 -4.53 -31.20
C THR A 892 -27.68 -5.02 -29.76
N PRO A 893 -28.19 -4.18 -28.84
CA PRO A 893 -28.50 -4.64 -27.48
C PRO A 893 -29.52 -5.78 -27.46
N ASP A 894 -30.46 -5.75 -28.41
CA ASP A 894 -31.50 -6.77 -28.57
C ASP A 894 -30.93 -8.13 -29.04
N GLN A 895 -30.03 -8.11 -30.04
CA GLN A 895 -29.31 -9.30 -30.52
C GLN A 895 -28.35 -9.86 -29.45
N PHE A 896 -27.68 -8.98 -28.70
CA PHE A 896 -26.82 -9.41 -27.59
C PHE A 896 -27.67 -10.05 -26.48
N SER A 897 -28.86 -9.49 -26.19
CA SER A 897 -29.82 -10.08 -25.26
C SER A 897 -30.21 -11.51 -25.66
N ASP A 898 -30.44 -11.79 -26.96
CA ASP A 898 -30.75 -13.14 -27.42
C ASP A 898 -29.62 -14.15 -27.11
N ILE A 899 -28.36 -13.75 -27.32
CA ILE A 899 -27.18 -14.59 -26.99
C ILE A 899 -27.10 -14.87 -25.47
N LEU A 900 -27.44 -13.88 -24.64
CA LEU A 900 -27.50 -14.07 -23.18
C LEU A 900 -28.66 -14.99 -22.78
N ILE A 901 -29.82 -14.88 -23.44
CA ILE A 901 -31.02 -15.68 -23.19
C ILE A 901 -30.86 -17.13 -23.65
N GLU A 902 -30.20 -17.39 -24.77
CA GLU A 902 -29.77 -18.74 -25.18
C GLU A 902 -28.85 -19.36 -24.12
N SER A 903 -27.89 -18.58 -23.63
CA SER A 903 -26.93 -19.01 -22.61
C SER A 903 -27.60 -19.31 -21.26
N PHE A 904 -28.54 -18.47 -20.82
CA PHE A 904 -29.43 -18.70 -19.68
C PHE A 904 -30.27 -19.98 -19.86
N SER A 905 -30.92 -20.15 -21.00
CA SER A 905 -31.76 -21.30 -21.31
C SER A 905 -30.96 -22.62 -21.29
N ALA A 906 -29.74 -22.60 -21.82
CA ALA A 906 -28.81 -23.73 -21.75
C ALA A 906 -28.32 -23.99 -20.31
N PHE A 907 -28.12 -22.95 -19.50
CA PHE A 907 -27.71 -23.05 -18.10
C PHE A 907 -28.81 -23.67 -17.22
N VAL A 908 -30.06 -23.22 -17.35
CA VAL A 908 -31.22 -23.80 -16.63
C VAL A 908 -31.45 -25.26 -17.02
N GLN A 909 -31.40 -25.59 -18.32
CA GLN A 909 -31.52 -26.98 -18.78
C GLN A 909 -30.41 -27.89 -18.21
N LYS A 910 -29.19 -27.36 -18.01
CA LYS A 910 -28.10 -28.08 -17.32
C LYS A 910 -28.37 -28.26 -15.83
N LEU A 911 -28.80 -27.23 -15.10
CA LEU A 911 -29.17 -27.35 -13.67
C LEU A 911 -30.30 -28.37 -13.45
N TYR A 912 -31.34 -28.31 -14.28
CA TYR A 912 -32.44 -29.28 -14.27
C TYR A 912 -31.95 -30.70 -14.57
N GLY A 913 -31.04 -30.86 -15.55
CA GLY A 913 -30.40 -32.15 -15.86
C GLY A 913 -29.53 -32.70 -14.72
N LEU A 914 -28.96 -31.82 -13.89
CA LEU A 914 -28.24 -32.18 -12.65
C LEU A 914 -29.17 -32.42 -11.44
N GLY A 915 -30.49 -32.37 -11.62
CA GLY A 915 -31.46 -32.74 -10.58
C GLY A 915 -32.06 -31.58 -9.77
N VAL A 916 -31.66 -30.33 -10.02
CA VAL A 916 -32.25 -29.14 -9.38
C VAL A 916 -33.70 -28.98 -9.85
N ARG A 917 -34.63 -28.63 -8.94
CA ARG A 917 -36.06 -28.44 -9.28
C ARG A 917 -36.65 -27.10 -8.87
N LYS A 918 -36.12 -26.43 -7.84
CA LYS A 918 -36.54 -25.08 -7.41
C LYS A 918 -35.47 -24.06 -7.81
N ILE A 919 -35.78 -23.17 -8.76
CA ILE A 919 -34.85 -22.17 -9.29
C ILE A 919 -35.50 -20.77 -9.25
N GLY A 920 -34.85 -19.83 -8.57
CA GLY A 920 -35.11 -18.41 -8.69
C GLY A 920 -34.04 -17.76 -9.56
N VAL A 921 -34.43 -17.04 -10.61
CA VAL A 921 -33.52 -16.21 -11.41
C VAL A 921 -33.87 -14.73 -11.22
N SER A 922 -32.89 -13.89 -10.90
CA SER A 922 -33.14 -12.45 -10.80
C SER A 922 -33.33 -11.84 -12.20
N THR A 923 -34.15 -10.80 -12.28
CA THR A 923 -34.05 -9.85 -13.39
C THR A 923 -32.70 -9.11 -13.37
N LEU A 924 -32.40 -8.37 -14.45
CA LEU A 924 -31.40 -7.31 -14.39
C LEU A 924 -31.96 -6.13 -13.57
N PRO A 925 -31.14 -5.48 -12.72
CA PRO A 925 -31.51 -4.23 -12.07
C PRO A 925 -31.66 -3.08 -13.09
N PRO A 926 -32.12 -1.88 -12.68
CA PRO A 926 -32.05 -0.67 -13.51
C PRO A 926 -30.59 -0.27 -13.79
N LEU A 927 -29.98 -0.90 -14.79
CA LEU A 927 -28.56 -0.76 -15.13
C LEU A 927 -28.17 0.69 -15.45
N GLY A 928 -29.09 1.48 -16.03
CA GLY A 928 -28.91 2.90 -16.30
C GLY A 928 -28.92 3.79 -15.05
N CYS A 929 -29.39 3.28 -13.91
CA CYS A 929 -29.43 3.99 -12.63
C CYS A 929 -28.21 3.73 -11.72
N LEU A 930 -27.30 2.83 -12.07
CA LEU A 930 -26.10 2.57 -11.25
C LEU A 930 -25.16 3.80 -11.29
N PRO A 931 -24.53 4.23 -10.17
CA PRO A 931 -23.73 5.47 -10.12
C PRO A 931 -22.61 5.53 -11.16
N ALA A 932 -21.95 4.40 -11.44
CA ALA A 932 -20.94 4.33 -12.48
C ALA A 932 -21.52 4.32 -13.90
N THR A 933 -22.71 3.78 -14.12
CA THR A 933 -23.40 3.90 -15.42
C THR A 933 -23.81 5.34 -15.69
N ILE A 934 -24.36 6.04 -14.69
CA ILE A 934 -24.68 7.47 -14.78
C ILE A 934 -23.39 8.27 -15.07
N THR A 935 -22.31 8.02 -14.32
CA THR A 935 -21.04 8.74 -14.50
C THR A 935 -20.39 8.50 -15.88
N VAL A 936 -20.46 7.29 -16.44
CA VAL A 936 -19.81 6.96 -17.73
C VAL A 936 -20.68 7.29 -18.95
N PHE A 937 -22.02 7.13 -18.85
CA PHE A 937 -22.93 7.22 -20.00
C PHE A 937 -24.00 8.32 -19.89
N GLY A 938 -24.20 8.92 -18.71
CA GLY A 938 -25.21 9.96 -18.44
C GLY A 938 -24.93 11.33 -19.08
N SER A 939 -23.76 11.54 -19.69
CA SER A 939 -23.42 12.78 -20.40
C SER A 939 -23.58 14.04 -19.52
N ASP A 940 -22.93 14.03 -18.35
CA ASP A 940 -23.03 15.04 -17.28
C ASP A 940 -24.43 15.22 -16.65
N SER A 941 -25.41 14.38 -17.00
CA SER A 941 -26.68 14.27 -16.29
C SER A 941 -26.53 13.53 -14.96
N ASN A 942 -27.34 13.91 -13.97
CA ASN A 942 -27.49 13.20 -12.69
C ASN A 942 -28.74 12.29 -12.67
N GLU A 943 -29.34 12.02 -13.83
CA GLU A 943 -30.49 11.11 -13.98
C GLU A 943 -30.07 9.76 -14.58
N CYS A 944 -30.93 8.76 -14.41
CA CYS A 944 -30.69 7.43 -14.97
C CYS A 944 -30.61 7.46 -16.51
N VAL A 945 -29.77 6.59 -17.07
CA VAL A 945 -29.58 6.49 -18.52
C VAL A 945 -30.72 5.67 -19.14
N ASP A 946 -31.80 6.35 -19.54
CA ASP A 946 -33.05 5.76 -20.06
C ASP A 946 -32.84 4.64 -21.07
N LYS A 947 -31.93 4.81 -22.03
CA LYS A 947 -31.62 3.77 -23.03
C LYS A 947 -31.16 2.46 -22.37
N ILE A 948 -30.24 2.55 -21.40
CA ILE A 948 -29.64 1.39 -20.74
C ILE A 948 -30.67 0.70 -19.83
N ASN A 949 -31.56 1.48 -19.20
CA ASN A 949 -32.74 0.94 -18.50
C ASN A 949 -33.71 0.25 -19.47
N GLY A 950 -34.00 0.82 -20.63
CA GLY A 950 -34.86 0.22 -21.65
C GLY A 950 -34.32 -1.09 -22.21
N ASP A 951 -33.00 -1.17 -22.47
CA ASP A 951 -32.34 -2.40 -22.88
C ASP A 951 -32.38 -3.47 -21.77
N ALA A 952 -32.25 -3.09 -20.49
CA ALA A 952 -32.42 -4.00 -19.35
C ALA A 952 -33.86 -4.52 -19.22
N VAL A 953 -34.87 -3.65 -19.39
CA VAL A 953 -36.30 -4.04 -19.41
C VAL A 953 -36.60 -4.96 -20.59
N SER A 954 -36.01 -4.74 -21.77
CA SER A 954 -36.15 -5.64 -22.92
C SER A 954 -35.61 -7.04 -22.60
N PHE A 955 -34.40 -7.14 -22.04
CA PHE A 955 -33.84 -8.41 -21.57
C PHE A 955 -34.73 -9.08 -20.52
N ASN A 956 -35.24 -8.33 -19.53
CA ASN A 956 -36.12 -8.86 -18.48
C ASN A 956 -37.42 -9.47 -19.04
N ASN A 957 -37.98 -8.87 -20.09
CA ASN A 957 -39.14 -9.43 -20.81
C ASN A 957 -38.77 -10.72 -21.56
N LYS A 958 -37.62 -10.78 -22.25
CA LYS A 958 -37.11 -12.01 -22.89
C LYS A 958 -36.83 -13.11 -21.85
N LEU A 959 -36.31 -12.76 -20.67
CA LEU A 959 -36.03 -13.66 -19.55
C LEU A 959 -37.31 -14.29 -18.99
N ASN A 960 -38.37 -13.48 -18.79
CA ASN A 960 -39.67 -13.96 -18.33
C ASN A 960 -40.32 -14.92 -19.34
N ALA A 961 -40.41 -14.52 -20.61
CA ALA A 961 -40.97 -15.36 -21.67
C ALA A 961 -40.21 -16.70 -21.83
N THR A 962 -38.87 -16.66 -21.75
CA THR A 962 -38.02 -17.87 -21.82
C THR A 962 -38.19 -18.75 -20.58
N SER A 963 -38.32 -18.16 -19.39
CA SER A 963 -38.55 -18.90 -18.14
C SER A 963 -39.89 -19.63 -18.16
N GLN A 964 -40.97 -18.97 -18.61
CA GLN A 964 -42.27 -19.62 -18.80
C GLN A 964 -42.20 -20.75 -19.83
N SER A 965 -41.47 -20.55 -20.94
CA SER A 965 -41.21 -21.60 -21.94
C SER A 965 -40.48 -22.81 -21.34
N LEU A 966 -39.50 -22.58 -20.46
CA LEU A 966 -38.74 -23.64 -19.78
C LEU A 966 -39.60 -24.41 -18.76
N VAL A 967 -40.44 -23.75 -17.97
CA VAL A 967 -41.40 -24.41 -17.07
C VAL A 967 -42.36 -25.31 -17.86
N ASN A 968 -42.93 -24.80 -18.95
CA ASN A 968 -43.84 -25.56 -19.82
C ASN A 968 -43.15 -26.75 -20.53
N LYS A 969 -41.82 -26.71 -20.71
CA LYS A 969 -41.03 -27.75 -21.38
C LYS A 969 -40.43 -28.79 -20.41
N LEU A 970 -40.18 -28.43 -19.16
CA LEU A 970 -39.42 -29.23 -18.19
C LEU A 970 -40.31 -29.63 -17.02
N SER A 971 -40.97 -30.79 -17.14
CA SER A 971 -41.91 -31.31 -16.13
C SER A 971 -41.29 -31.36 -14.73
N GLY A 972 -41.95 -30.71 -13.76
CA GLY A 972 -41.48 -30.62 -12.38
C GLY A 972 -40.38 -29.57 -12.13
N LEU A 973 -39.99 -28.77 -13.12
CA LEU A 973 -39.21 -27.55 -12.88
C LEU A 973 -40.13 -26.45 -12.34
N ASN A 974 -39.81 -25.97 -11.14
CA ASN A 974 -40.34 -24.74 -10.58
C ASN A 974 -39.28 -23.64 -10.78
N LEU A 975 -39.47 -22.83 -11.82
CA LEU A 975 -38.59 -21.71 -12.16
C LEU A 975 -39.38 -20.41 -12.05
N VAL A 976 -38.93 -19.50 -11.18
CA VAL A 976 -39.54 -18.20 -10.94
C VAL A 976 -38.54 -17.10 -11.33
N VAL A 977 -39.02 -16.10 -12.06
CA VAL A 977 -38.29 -14.85 -12.26
C VAL A 977 -38.58 -13.95 -11.07
N LEU A 978 -37.54 -13.60 -10.32
CA LEU A 978 -37.60 -12.77 -9.13
C LEU A 978 -37.21 -11.34 -9.53
N ASP A 979 -38.12 -10.39 -9.40
CA ASP A 979 -37.82 -9.02 -9.86
C ASP A 979 -36.98 -8.25 -8.84
N ILE A 980 -35.82 -7.77 -9.29
CA ILE A 980 -34.99 -6.77 -8.61
C ILE A 980 -34.95 -5.44 -9.36
N TYR A 981 -35.59 -5.34 -10.54
CA TYR A 981 -35.65 -4.11 -11.32
C TYR A 981 -36.51 -3.07 -10.61
N GLN A 982 -37.80 -3.38 -10.40
CA GLN A 982 -38.74 -2.39 -9.85
C GLN A 982 -38.40 -2.00 -8.40
N PRO A 983 -38.07 -2.93 -7.47
CA PRO A 983 -37.64 -2.56 -6.13
C PRO A 983 -36.44 -1.60 -6.12
N LEU A 984 -35.35 -1.92 -6.83
CA LEU A 984 -34.16 -1.04 -6.85
C LEU A 984 -34.45 0.27 -7.59
N TYR A 985 -35.34 0.28 -8.59
CA TYR A 985 -35.76 1.50 -9.27
C TYR A 985 -36.60 2.42 -8.36
N ASP A 986 -37.45 1.86 -7.50
CA ASP A 986 -38.17 2.62 -6.47
C ASP A 986 -37.21 3.13 -5.37
N LEU A 987 -36.22 2.35 -4.94
CA LEU A 987 -35.16 2.85 -4.04
C LEU A 987 -34.41 4.05 -4.65
N VAL A 988 -34.14 4.02 -5.96
CA VAL A 988 -33.39 5.09 -6.64
C VAL A 988 -34.25 6.31 -6.99
N THR A 989 -35.53 6.13 -7.32
CA THR A 989 -36.42 7.24 -7.70
C THR A 989 -37.17 7.86 -6.52
N LYS A 990 -37.36 7.10 -5.44
CA LYS A 990 -38.04 7.53 -4.20
C LYS A 990 -37.23 7.17 -2.95
N PRO A 991 -35.94 7.60 -2.85
CA PRO A 991 -35.07 7.19 -1.74
C PRO A 991 -35.66 7.55 -0.37
N SER A 992 -36.18 8.77 -0.22
CA SER A 992 -36.75 9.29 1.03
C SER A 992 -37.97 8.51 1.54
N GLU A 993 -38.78 7.95 0.65
CA GLU A 993 -39.93 7.11 1.02
C GLU A 993 -39.48 5.73 1.55
N ASN A 994 -38.31 5.27 1.11
CA ASN A 994 -37.71 3.99 1.47
C ASN A 994 -36.61 4.10 2.56
N GLY A 995 -36.46 5.28 3.18
CA GLY A 995 -35.52 5.53 4.27
C GLY A 995 -34.09 5.90 3.86
N PHE A 996 -33.82 6.11 2.57
CA PHE A 996 -32.51 6.53 2.05
C PHE A 996 -32.42 8.04 1.84
N VAL A 997 -31.21 8.57 1.92
CA VAL A 997 -30.88 9.99 1.71
C VAL A 997 -30.14 10.18 0.37
N GLU A 998 -29.32 9.22 -0.03
CA GLU A 998 -28.51 9.28 -1.26
C GLU A 998 -28.67 8.00 -2.10
N ALA A 999 -28.86 8.19 -3.42
CA ALA A 999 -29.16 7.13 -4.38
C ALA A 999 -28.64 7.40 -5.81
N ARG A 1000 -28.02 8.56 -6.06
CA ARG A 1000 -27.27 8.86 -7.30
C ARG A 1000 -25.77 8.65 -7.13
N ARG A 1001 -25.28 8.73 -5.88
CA ARG A 1001 -23.89 8.41 -5.53
C ARG A 1001 -23.83 7.18 -4.64
N ALA A 1002 -22.77 6.41 -4.80
CA ALA A 1002 -22.45 5.31 -3.89
C ALA A 1002 -21.81 5.82 -2.59
N CYS A 1003 -21.91 5.02 -1.53
CA CYS A 1003 -21.26 5.30 -0.26
C CYS A 1003 -19.73 5.30 -0.39
N CYS A 1004 -19.13 4.42 -1.20
CA CYS A 1004 -17.68 4.21 -1.25
C CYS A 1004 -16.97 5.19 -2.20
N GLY A 1005 -15.82 5.72 -1.77
CA GLY A 1005 -15.02 6.62 -2.60
C GLY A 1005 -15.63 8.01 -2.76
N THR A 1006 -15.49 8.60 -3.95
CA THR A 1006 -16.30 9.74 -4.40
C THR A 1006 -17.75 9.34 -4.70
N GLY A 1007 -18.05 8.05 -4.74
CA GLY A 1007 -19.39 7.51 -5.00
C GLY A 1007 -19.75 7.47 -6.48
N LEU A 1008 -18.78 7.60 -7.39
CA LEU A 1008 -19.02 7.78 -8.83
C LEU A 1008 -18.55 6.59 -9.66
N LEU A 1009 -17.33 6.10 -9.44
CA LEU A 1009 -16.71 5.04 -10.26
C LEU A 1009 -16.04 3.94 -9.42
N GLU A 1010 -15.96 4.14 -8.10
CA GLU A 1010 -15.21 3.28 -7.21
C GLU A 1010 -15.89 1.93 -7.01
N THR A 1011 -15.28 0.87 -7.53
CA THR A 1011 -15.59 -0.53 -7.21
C THR A 1011 -14.31 -1.34 -7.08
N SER A 1012 -14.38 -2.48 -6.42
CA SER A 1012 -13.28 -3.40 -6.17
C SER A 1012 -12.02 -2.66 -5.70
N ILE A 1013 -10.88 -2.79 -6.39
CA ILE A 1013 -9.63 -2.11 -6.01
C ILE A 1013 -9.72 -0.57 -5.95
N LEU A 1014 -10.72 0.05 -6.60
CA LEU A 1014 -11.00 1.48 -6.49
C LEU A 1014 -11.91 1.82 -5.30
N CYS A 1015 -12.63 0.85 -4.73
CA CYS A 1015 -13.31 0.93 -3.45
C CYS A 1015 -12.51 0.17 -2.37
N ASN A 1016 -11.39 0.77 -1.93
CA ASN A 1016 -10.46 0.18 -0.96
C ASN A 1016 -10.31 1.06 0.30
N LYS A 1017 -9.49 0.61 1.25
CA LYS A 1017 -9.27 1.24 2.58
C LYS A 1017 -8.79 2.69 2.51
N LYS A 1018 -8.21 3.12 1.38
CA LYS A 1018 -7.77 4.49 1.07
C LYS A 1018 -8.77 5.24 0.17
N SER A 1019 -9.97 4.70 -0.08
CA SER A 1019 -10.97 5.31 -0.96
C SER A 1019 -11.77 6.39 -0.26
N ILE A 1020 -12.04 7.42 -1.03
CA ILE A 1020 -11.69 8.78 -0.64
C ILE A 1020 -12.98 9.62 -0.67
N GLY A 1021 -13.61 9.73 0.50
CA GLY A 1021 -14.99 10.21 0.65
C GLY A 1021 -15.99 9.16 1.14
N THR A 1022 -15.54 7.92 1.38
CA THR A 1022 -16.38 6.80 1.82
C THR A 1022 -17.28 7.16 3.00
N CYS A 1023 -18.59 6.99 2.84
CA CYS A 1023 -19.62 7.50 3.75
C CYS A 1023 -19.60 6.83 5.14
N ALA A 1024 -19.95 7.60 6.17
CA ALA A 1024 -19.99 7.10 7.55
C ALA A 1024 -21.14 6.12 7.78
N ASN A 1025 -22.37 6.49 7.42
CA ASN A 1025 -23.56 5.65 7.57
C ASN A 1025 -23.98 5.05 6.21
N ALA A 1026 -23.74 3.75 6.00
CA ALA A 1026 -24.16 3.09 4.76
C ALA A 1026 -25.69 2.89 4.68
N SER A 1027 -26.42 2.94 5.81
CA SER A 1027 -27.87 2.77 5.81
C SER A 1027 -28.63 3.94 5.18
N GLU A 1028 -27.99 5.09 5.01
CA GLU A 1028 -28.53 6.25 4.30
C GLU A 1028 -28.33 6.20 2.78
N TYR A 1029 -27.57 5.22 2.27
CA TYR A 1029 -27.18 5.11 0.86
C TYR A 1029 -27.79 3.87 0.21
N VAL A 1030 -28.35 4.01 -1.00
CA VAL A 1030 -28.83 2.86 -1.79
C VAL A 1030 -27.66 2.02 -2.32
N PHE A 1031 -26.62 2.68 -2.83
CA PHE A 1031 -25.44 2.04 -3.41
C PHE A 1031 -24.25 2.04 -2.45
N TRP A 1032 -23.59 0.89 -2.32
CA TRP A 1032 -22.36 0.75 -1.56
C TRP A 1032 -21.16 1.23 -2.36
N ASP A 1033 -21.03 0.75 -3.60
CA ASP A 1033 -19.96 1.11 -4.53
C ASP A 1033 -20.59 1.50 -5.89
N GLY A 1034 -19.77 1.83 -6.90
CA GLY A 1034 -20.26 2.30 -8.20
C GLY A 1034 -21.29 1.39 -8.93
N PHE A 1035 -21.45 0.13 -8.51
CA PHE A 1035 -22.40 -0.83 -9.09
C PHE A 1035 -23.28 -1.58 -8.07
N HIS A 1036 -22.82 -1.80 -6.84
CA HIS A 1036 -23.45 -2.75 -5.90
C HIS A 1036 -24.28 -2.04 -4.81
N PRO A 1037 -25.46 -2.58 -4.39
CA PRO A 1037 -26.26 -1.99 -3.30
C PRO A 1037 -25.61 -2.10 -1.91
N THR A 1038 -26.04 -1.28 -0.96
CA THR A 1038 -25.68 -1.41 0.47
C THR A 1038 -26.41 -2.56 1.16
N GLU A 1039 -25.99 -2.94 2.36
CA GLU A 1039 -26.69 -3.93 3.20
C GLU A 1039 -28.15 -3.52 3.49
N ALA A 1040 -28.41 -2.22 3.68
CA ALA A 1040 -29.75 -1.71 3.89
C ALA A 1040 -30.64 -1.87 2.64
N ALA A 1041 -30.12 -1.55 1.46
CA ALA A 1041 -30.81 -1.79 0.20
C ALA A 1041 -30.98 -3.29 -0.09
N ASN A 1042 -29.92 -4.09 0.08
CA ASN A 1042 -29.95 -5.55 -0.06
C ASN A 1042 -30.99 -6.21 0.83
N LYS A 1043 -31.27 -5.67 2.02
CA LYS A 1043 -32.34 -6.18 2.89
C LYS A 1043 -33.72 -5.99 2.26
N ILE A 1044 -34.05 -4.79 1.79
CA ILE A 1044 -35.35 -4.51 1.17
C ILE A 1044 -35.53 -5.37 -0.09
N LEU A 1045 -34.48 -5.47 -0.92
CA LEU A 1045 -34.48 -6.39 -2.06
C LEU A 1045 -34.72 -7.84 -1.62
N ALA A 1046 -34.14 -8.31 -0.51
CA ALA A 1046 -34.35 -9.67 -0.01
C ALA A 1046 -35.77 -9.94 0.51
N ASP A 1047 -36.44 -8.94 1.08
CA ASP A 1047 -37.81 -9.04 1.57
C ASP A 1047 -38.82 -9.09 0.38
N ASP A 1048 -38.55 -8.35 -0.71
CA ASP A 1048 -39.30 -8.45 -1.98
C ASP A 1048 -39.00 -9.74 -2.76
N LEU A 1049 -37.73 -10.19 -2.78
CA LEU A 1049 -37.32 -11.49 -3.34
C LEU A 1049 -38.00 -12.66 -2.61
N LEU A 1050 -38.14 -12.58 -1.29
CA LEU A 1050 -38.86 -13.58 -0.49
C LEU A 1050 -40.35 -13.61 -0.87
N SER A 1051 -40.97 -12.43 -0.96
CA SER A 1051 -42.39 -12.27 -1.30
C SER A 1051 -42.72 -12.77 -2.72
N SER A 1052 -41.82 -12.49 -3.68
CA SER A 1052 -41.91 -13.01 -5.06
C SER A 1052 -41.59 -14.50 -5.15
N GLY A 1053 -40.73 -15.01 -4.25
CA GLY A 1053 -40.19 -16.36 -4.23
C GLY A 1053 -40.98 -17.37 -3.39
N ILE A 1054 -42.13 -17.01 -2.80
CA ILE A 1054 -42.91 -17.90 -1.91
C ILE A 1054 -43.19 -19.27 -2.55
N SER A 1055 -43.50 -19.31 -3.85
CA SER A 1055 -43.77 -20.55 -4.58
C SER A 1055 -42.55 -21.47 -4.73
N LEU A 1056 -41.32 -20.98 -4.51
CA LEU A 1056 -40.09 -21.79 -4.48
C LEU A 1056 -39.85 -22.43 -3.11
N ILE A 1057 -40.45 -21.90 -2.03
CA ILE A 1057 -40.24 -22.39 -0.65
C ILE A 1057 -41.43 -23.16 -0.08
N SER A 1058 -42.62 -23.03 -0.68
CA SER A 1058 -43.72 -24.00 -0.58
C SER A 1058 -43.38 -25.35 -1.22
#